data_AF-A0A7W8DZV2-F1
#
_entry.id   AF-A0A7W8DZV2-F1
#
_cell.length_a   1.000
_cell.length_b   1.000
_cell.length_c   1.000
_cell.angle_alpha   90.00
_cell.angle_beta   90.00
_cell.angle_gamma   90.00
#
_symmetry.space_group_name_H-M   'P 1'
#
loop_
_entity.id
_entity.type
_entity.pdbx_description
1 polymer ?
#
loop_
_entity_poly.entity_id
_entity_poly.type
_entity_poly.pdbx_seq_one_letter_code
_entity_poly.pdbx_strand_id
1 'polypeptide(L)'
;MNIMPSIEPNGSQTTVETDELWYKDAIIYQLHVKAFADSNNDGIGDFAGLTEKLDYLQELGVTALWLMPFYPSPGRDDGYDIADYGAVSPDYGTMKDFRRFIFEAKRRGLRVITELVINHTSDQHDWFKRARRSPKGSSARDWYVWSDSDQKYSGTRIIFTDTEKSNWSWDAEAKQYYWHRFFSHQPDLNFDNPRVVSAVIQVMKRWLDTGVDGFRLDAIPYLCERDGTNNENLPETHAVIKTLRAELDAYAKGKVLLAEANQWPEDVQQYFGAGDECHMAYHFPLMPRIYMALAQEDRFPITDILRQTPDIPANCQWAMFLRNHDELTLEMVTDVERDYLWSTYANDPRARINVGIRRRLAPLMDNDRRKIELMNSLLLSFPGTPIIYYGDEIGMGDNIYLGDRNGVRTPMQWTPDRNGGFSRADPARLYAPTIMDPVYGYEAVNVEAQSRSLSSLLSATKRLISVRKSTLAFGRGTMSFIRPSNRAVLAYVRQYEDEVILCVANLSRSAQATELDLSAWKDRIPQEMLGRTRFPAIGELPYMITLAPYGFYWFRLCERDASQHPTTSAVPEFETLVVPLGATWMTLGRTRGVFERDVLPAHLARTRWYPERSPRAIHPRLTSAIPFCIEGDNRPWLAFFEATQRGVTSRYVLPMQINWVRFDRERFNPRAFAAVRQGAREGTLLDVASDPDFVTLLLQNLRASLVVEEQGAQLAFRPTARLAEKPDKPLQNIRAVETEQSNSTTLVDGDYVVKLYRRLETGINPEIEMGRFLTDVAGFANTPALMGSVELIEGDNTSAVAVVHAFVGNQGDGWTVTQAYLDRFVDEQRLLTTAEQPGESDETVPYLRYMSQTGRRVAEMHVALAAHDEVADFAPDPITAAQLREWVDNVTAYAERVIDEVKRRRDQLKEADRPLVDELARQRDSIRERLRGLLHEDGGGLNIRHHGDFHLGQMLIVKDDVFIIDFEGEPRRTQTERRRKAPAARDVAGLIRSIDYSATAALDRALKSSPDDQGKLASALEAWRNRSTAAFLGAYRESMTDTRLWPGNPEAAGGILDFFLLEKAFYEIEYELAHRPDWLRVPLAGVIRILSQRSQEVT
;
A
#
# COMPACT_ATOMS: atom_id res chain seq x y z
N MET A 1 -25.77 25.61 -51.98
CA MET A 1 -27.17 25.16 -52.14
C MET A 1 -27.13 23.64 -52.28
N ASN A 2 -28.00 22.92 -51.55
CA ASN A 2 -28.07 21.45 -51.29
C ASN A 2 -26.99 20.94 -50.32
N ILE A 3 -27.15 20.84 -48.98
CA ILE A 3 -28.12 20.19 -48.05
C ILE A 3 -28.02 18.66 -48.00
N MET A 4 -27.36 18.14 -46.95
CA MET A 4 -27.85 17.10 -46.01
C MET A 4 -26.88 16.96 -44.81
N PRO A 5 -27.34 16.46 -43.64
CA PRO A 5 -27.22 17.15 -42.36
C PRO A 5 -26.18 16.58 -41.38
N SER A 6 -25.87 17.39 -40.37
CA SER A 6 -25.08 17.10 -39.18
C SER A 6 -25.58 15.86 -38.41
N ILE A 7 -24.67 14.90 -38.20
CA ILE A 7 -24.76 13.93 -37.12
C ILE A 7 -24.02 14.54 -35.93
N GLU A 8 -24.75 14.94 -34.90
CA GLU A 8 -24.16 15.28 -33.60
C GLU A 8 -23.66 14.00 -32.92
N PRO A 9 -22.39 13.93 -32.49
CA PRO A 9 -22.03 13.04 -31.41
C PRO A 9 -22.40 13.75 -30.10
N ASN A 10 -23.45 13.26 -29.44
CA ASN A 10 -23.62 13.39 -27.99
C ASN A 10 -22.48 12.64 -27.29
N GLY A 11 -21.29 13.22 -27.35
CA GLY A 11 -20.19 12.94 -26.45
C GLY A 11 -20.23 13.99 -25.37
N SER A 12 -20.59 13.57 -24.16
CA SER A 12 -20.28 14.28 -22.92
C SER A 12 -18.81 14.75 -22.99
N GLN A 13 -18.59 16.00 -23.40
CA GLN A 13 -17.34 16.69 -23.14
C GLN A 13 -17.33 16.90 -21.64
N THR A 14 -16.69 15.96 -20.95
CA THR A 14 -16.17 16.18 -19.61
C THR A 14 -15.23 17.37 -19.72
N THR A 15 -15.74 18.57 -19.47
CA THR A 15 -14.93 19.74 -19.16
C THR A 15 -14.21 19.39 -17.87
N VAL A 16 -13.02 18.81 -18.00
CA VAL A 16 -12.09 18.62 -16.88
C VAL A 16 -11.83 20.00 -16.30
N GLU A 17 -12.35 20.26 -15.10
CA GLU A 17 -11.94 21.42 -14.31
C GLU A 17 -10.41 21.43 -14.29
N THR A 18 -9.83 22.48 -14.86
CA THR A 18 -8.38 22.57 -15.03
C THR A 18 -7.81 22.98 -13.68
N ASP A 19 -7.21 22.03 -12.93
CA ASP A 19 -6.46 22.36 -11.72
C ASP A 19 -5.32 23.34 -12.08
N GLU A 20 -5.49 24.59 -11.69
CA GLU A 20 -4.52 25.68 -11.93
C GLU A 20 -3.22 25.46 -11.14
N LEU A 21 -3.21 24.60 -10.11
CA LEU A 21 -2.07 24.32 -9.23
C LEU A 21 -1.41 22.95 -9.48
N TRP A 22 -1.70 22.32 -10.62
CA TRP A 22 -1.20 21.00 -10.99
C TRP A 22 0.31 20.77 -10.78
N TYR A 23 1.12 21.82 -10.92
CA TYR A 23 2.57 21.76 -10.81
C TYR A 23 3.01 21.42 -9.38
N LYS A 24 2.16 21.62 -8.37
CA LYS A 24 2.42 21.23 -6.97
C LYS A 24 2.46 19.73 -6.75
N ASP A 25 1.70 18.98 -7.55
CA ASP A 25 1.61 17.51 -7.43
C ASP A 25 2.47 16.80 -8.48
N ALA A 26 2.98 17.55 -9.44
CA ALA A 26 3.74 16.99 -10.54
C ALA A 26 5.01 16.24 -10.10
N ILE A 27 5.47 15.36 -10.98
CA ILE A 27 6.80 14.77 -10.95
C ILE A 27 7.40 15.08 -12.31
N ILE A 28 8.40 15.95 -12.31
CA ILE A 28 9.01 16.49 -13.52
C ILE A 28 10.18 15.59 -13.91
N TYR A 29 10.32 15.32 -15.20
CA TYR A 29 11.46 14.60 -15.76
C TYR A 29 12.22 15.50 -16.72
N GLN A 30 13.45 15.84 -16.36
CA GLN A 30 14.34 16.66 -17.17
C GLN A 30 15.05 15.80 -18.21
N LEU A 31 14.89 16.13 -19.49
CA LEU A 31 15.58 15.44 -20.58
C LEU A 31 16.03 16.39 -21.70
N HIS A 32 17.01 15.93 -22.48
CA HIS A 32 17.40 16.56 -23.73
C HIS A 32 16.92 15.70 -24.91
N VAL A 33 16.20 16.29 -25.86
CA VAL A 33 15.74 15.60 -27.08
C VAL A 33 16.89 14.88 -27.78
N LYS A 34 18.02 15.58 -27.97
CA LYS A 34 19.28 15.07 -28.52
C LYS A 34 19.79 13.77 -27.87
N ALA A 35 19.58 13.61 -26.58
CA ALA A 35 20.19 12.54 -25.80
C ALA A 35 19.26 11.34 -25.56
N PHE A 36 17.96 11.46 -25.88
CA PHE A 36 16.98 10.52 -25.40
C PHE A 36 16.76 9.32 -26.34
N ALA A 37 16.43 9.55 -27.62
CA ALA A 37 16.28 8.47 -28.60
C ALA A 37 16.38 9.01 -30.04
N ASP A 38 17.17 8.34 -30.87
CA ASP A 38 17.36 8.64 -32.29
C ASP A 38 16.51 7.70 -33.15
N SER A 39 15.54 8.25 -33.89
CA SER A 39 14.62 7.48 -34.72
C SER A 39 15.09 7.33 -36.17
N ASN A 40 15.90 8.27 -36.65
CA ASN A 40 16.31 8.35 -38.06
C ASN A 40 17.71 7.74 -38.32
N ASN A 41 18.43 7.38 -37.25
CA ASN A 41 19.77 6.79 -37.21
C ASN A 41 20.87 7.70 -37.76
N ASP A 42 20.77 9.01 -37.53
CA ASP A 42 21.82 9.97 -37.89
C ASP A 42 22.88 10.17 -36.79
N GLY A 43 22.61 9.68 -35.57
CA GLY A 43 23.45 9.78 -34.39
C GLY A 43 22.98 10.81 -33.34
N ILE A 44 21.85 11.48 -33.58
CA ILE A 44 21.28 12.56 -32.76
C ILE A 44 19.84 12.20 -32.40
N GLY A 45 19.45 12.38 -31.14
CA GLY A 45 18.07 12.14 -30.70
C GLY A 45 17.10 13.21 -31.23
N ASP A 46 15.88 12.79 -31.54
CA ASP A 46 14.90 13.63 -32.24
C ASP A 46 13.48 13.51 -31.63
N PHE A 47 12.55 14.39 -32.02
CA PHE A 47 11.19 14.39 -31.47
C PHE A 47 10.37 13.14 -31.81
N ALA A 48 10.64 12.48 -32.94
CA ALA A 48 9.95 11.24 -33.29
C ALA A 48 10.44 10.11 -32.36
N GLY A 49 11.74 10.00 -32.12
CA GLY A 49 12.33 9.08 -31.16
C GLY A 49 11.83 9.33 -29.73
N LEU A 50 11.79 10.59 -29.29
CA LEU A 50 11.21 10.95 -27.99
C LEU A 50 9.74 10.55 -27.88
N THR A 51 8.96 10.73 -28.96
CA THR A 51 7.53 10.32 -29.00
C THR A 51 7.37 8.82 -28.81
N GLU A 52 8.25 8.00 -29.39
CA GLU A 52 8.26 6.54 -29.24
C GLU A 52 8.56 6.08 -27.81
N LYS A 53 9.22 6.93 -26.99
CA LYS A 53 9.59 6.62 -25.61
C LYS A 53 8.64 7.21 -24.55
N LEU A 54 7.52 7.82 -24.97
CA LEU A 54 6.54 8.36 -24.02
C LEU A 54 5.89 7.30 -23.15
N ASP A 55 5.75 6.06 -23.64
CA ASP A 55 5.19 4.95 -22.85
C ASP A 55 6.10 4.63 -21.66
N TYR A 56 7.43 4.62 -21.84
CA TYR A 56 8.39 4.45 -20.75
C TYR A 56 8.25 5.54 -19.68
N LEU A 57 8.12 6.80 -20.09
CA LEU A 57 7.97 7.93 -19.17
C LEU A 57 6.64 7.85 -18.40
N GLN A 58 5.56 7.47 -19.07
CA GLN A 58 4.26 7.24 -18.43
C GLN A 58 4.35 6.10 -17.39
N GLU A 59 4.98 4.98 -17.75
CA GLU A 59 5.20 3.83 -16.86
C GLU A 59 6.14 4.12 -15.69
N LEU A 60 7.11 5.03 -15.86
CA LEU A 60 7.94 5.52 -14.76
C LEU A 60 7.08 6.28 -13.72
N GLY A 61 5.94 6.83 -14.16
CA GLY A 61 4.97 7.51 -13.30
C GLY A 61 5.16 9.02 -13.24
N VAL A 62 6.04 9.59 -14.07
CA VAL A 62 6.24 11.04 -14.19
C VAL A 62 5.00 11.69 -14.82
N THR A 63 4.78 12.98 -14.56
CA THR A 63 3.56 13.69 -15.00
C THR A 63 3.86 14.93 -15.83
N ALA A 64 5.12 15.38 -15.86
CA ALA A 64 5.56 16.50 -16.66
C ALA A 64 6.97 16.27 -17.21
N LEU A 65 7.20 16.70 -18.44
CA LEU A 65 8.49 16.64 -19.11
C LEU A 65 9.05 18.05 -19.20
N TRP A 66 10.28 18.25 -18.74
CA TRP A 66 11.04 19.46 -18.98
C TRP A 66 12.08 19.18 -20.06
N LEU A 67 11.90 19.85 -21.20
CA LEU A 67 12.80 19.76 -22.34
C LEU A 67 13.86 20.85 -22.28
N MET A 68 15.13 20.44 -22.34
CA MET A 68 16.28 21.31 -22.64
C MET A 68 16.13 21.99 -24.02
N PRO A 69 16.94 23.02 -24.35
CA PRO A 69 16.75 23.80 -25.57
C PRO A 69 16.79 22.93 -26.83
N PHE A 70 15.78 23.08 -27.68
CA PHE A 70 15.65 22.36 -28.97
C PHE A 70 15.57 23.32 -30.16
N TYR A 71 15.90 24.58 -29.93
CA TYR A 71 15.90 25.65 -30.92
C TYR A 71 17.12 25.54 -31.85
N PRO A 72 17.06 26.10 -33.07
CA PRO A 72 18.26 26.31 -33.88
C PRO A 72 19.33 27.06 -33.08
N SER A 73 20.53 26.48 -33.02
CA SER A 73 21.68 26.98 -32.28
C SER A 73 22.96 26.47 -32.97
N PRO A 74 24.09 27.20 -32.90
CA PRO A 74 25.39 26.68 -33.34
C PRO A 74 25.99 25.63 -32.38
N GLY A 75 25.32 25.34 -31.25
CA GLY A 75 25.67 24.28 -30.32
C GLY A 75 26.90 24.56 -29.46
N ARG A 76 27.28 25.84 -29.28
CA ARG A 76 28.49 26.21 -28.53
C ARG A 76 28.28 26.23 -27.02
N ASP A 77 27.02 26.33 -26.59
CA ASP A 77 26.59 26.08 -25.21
C ASP A 77 25.38 25.12 -25.22
N ASP A 78 25.49 24.05 -26.02
CA ASP A 78 24.54 22.95 -26.07
C ASP A 78 23.07 23.35 -26.32
N GLY A 79 22.84 24.44 -27.05
CA GLY A 79 21.50 24.93 -27.39
C GLY A 79 21.03 26.14 -26.58
N TYR A 80 21.72 26.51 -25.49
CA TYR A 80 21.42 27.73 -24.72
C TYR A 80 21.80 29.01 -25.49
N ASP A 81 22.72 28.91 -26.44
CA ASP A 81 23.01 29.94 -27.45
C ASP A 81 22.00 29.89 -28.61
N ILE A 82 20.79 30.39 -28.40
CA ILE A 82 19.68 30.33 -29.37
C ILE A 82 19.91 31.28 -30.55
N ALA A 83 19.83 30.76 -31.79
CA ALA A 83 19.92 31.53 -33.03
C ALA A 83 18.56 31.87 -33.65
N ASP A 84 17.50 31.10 -33.34
CA ASP A 84 16.11 31.41 -33.73
C ASP A 84 15.10 30.80 -32.73
N TYR A 85 14.38 31.66 -32.01
CA TYR A 85 13.33 31.21 -31.06
C TYR A 85 12.08 30.63 -31.72
N GLY A 86 11.85 30.88 -33.01
CA GLY A 86 10.60 30.57 -33.69
C GLY A 86 10.54 29.16 -34.30
N ALA A 87 11.66 28.46 -34.36
CA ALA A 87 11.79 27.19 -35.05
C ALA A 87 12.28 26.08 -34.13
N VAL A 88 12.11 24.84 -34.59
CA VAL A 88 12.77 23.66 -34.02
C VAL A 88 14.07 23.45 -34.80
N SER A 89 15.16 23.09 -34.12
CA SER A 89 16.42 22.77 -34.79
C SER A 89 16.21 21.63 -35.80
N PRO A 90 16.74 21.73 -37.03
CA PRO A 90 16.65 20.65 -38.01
C PRO A 90 17.20 19.31 -37.50
N ASP A 91 18.16 19.34 -36.58
CA ASP A 91 18.75 18.17 -35.94
C ASP A 91 17.75 17.37 -35.09
N TYR A 92 16.65 18.00 -34.63
CA TYR A 92 15.65 17.38 -33.76
C TYR A 92 14.33 17.10 -34.49
N GLY A 93 14.26 17.39 -35.79
CA GLY A 93 13.08 17.23 -36.64
C GLY A 93 12.40 18.55 -36.96
N THR A 94 11.07 18.51 -37.12
CA THR A 94 10.29 19.67 -37.58
C THR A 94 9.26 20.14 -36.55
N MET A 95 8.69 21.33 -36.78
CA MET A 95 7.53 21.81 -36.01
C MET A 95 6.32 20.84 -36.06
N LYS A 96 6.20 20.04 -37.12
CA LYS A 96 5.16 19.01 -37.22
C LYS A 96 5.42 17.87 -36.23
N ASP A 97 6.67 17.44 -36.11
CA ASP A 97 7.08 16.38 -35.19
C ASP A 97 6.92 16.84 -33.74
N PHE A 98 7.28 18.09 -33.44
CA PHE A 98 7.03 18.70 -32.14
C PHE A 98 5.54 18.72 -31.77
N ARG A 99 4.66 19.16 -32.68
CA ARG A 99 3.21 19.16 -32.43
C ARG A 99 2.66 17.75 -32.23
N ARG A 100 3.18 16.77 -32.94
CA ARG A 100 2.84 15.35 -32.74
C ARG A 100 3.27 14.88 -31.35
N PHE A 101 4.50 15.20 -30.94
CA PHE A 101 4.99 14.92 -29.59
C PHE A 101 4.09 15.54 -28.51
N ILE A 102 3.73 16.82 -28.62
CA ILE A 102 2.82 17.49 -27.67
C ILE A 102 1.47 16.78 -27.60
N PHE A 103 0.90 16.41 -28.74
CA PHE A 103 -0.37 15.68 -28.79
C PHE A 103 -0.29 14.32 -28.09
N GLU A 104 0.75 13.53 -28.37
CA GLU A 104 0.94 12.20 -27.78
C GLU A 104 1.29 12.25 -26.28
N ALA A 105 2.02 13.29 -25.84
CA ALA A 105 2.29 13.54 -24.43
C ALA A 105 0.98 13.84 -23.68
N LYS A 106 0.15 14.75 -24.20
CA LYS A 106 -1.15 15.09 -23.61
C LYS A 106 -2.10 13.90 -23.56
N ARG A 107 -2.12 13.07 -24.59
CA ARG A 107 -2.92 11.82 -24.62
C ARG A 107 -2.57 10.88 -23.46
N ARG A 108 -1.34 10.93 -22.96
CA ARG A 108 -0.84 10.15 -21.82
C ARG A 108 -0.93 10.86 -20.48
N GLY A 109 -1.51 12.07 -20.45
CA GLY A 109 -1.58 12.91 -19.25
C GLY A 109 -0.25 13.57 -18.88
N LEU A 110 0.72 13.61 -19.80
CA LEU A 110 2.01 14.27 -19.60
C LEU A 110 1.92 15.74 -20.04
N ARG A 111 2.32 16.65 -19.15
CA ARG A 111 2.50 18.07 -19.46
C ARG A 111 3.91 18.34 -19.96
N VAL A 112 4.10 19.41 -20.73
CA VAL A 112 5.42 19.75 -21.31
C VAL A 112 5.84 21.16 -20.93
N ILE A 113 6.99 21.29 -20.29
CA ILE A 113 7.70 22.54 -19.98
C ILE A 113 8.91 22.64 -20.91
N THR A 114 9.14 23.82 -21.48
CA THR A 114 10.30 24.07 -22.35
C THR A 114 11.19 25.18 -21.77
N GLU A 115 12.43 25.26 -22.22
CA GLU A 115 13.30 26.38 -21.89
C GLU A 115 12.82 27.69 -22.52
N LEU A 116 12.97 28.79 -21.80
CA LEU A 116 12.87 30.13 -22.35
C LEU A 116 14.12 30.90 -21.90
N VAL A 117 15.16 30.83 -22.73
CA VAL A 117 16.43 31.54 -22.49
C VAL A 117 16.24 33.00 -22.90
N ILE A 118 16.04 33.87 -21.91
CA ILE A 118 15.65 35.26 -22.16
C ILE A 118 16.77 36.27 -21.86
N ASN A 119 17.79 35.89 -21.09
CA ASN A 119 18.89 36.80 -20.78
C ASN A 119 19.71 37.17 -22.02
N HIS A 120 19.99 36.20 -22.89
CA HIS A 120 20.92 36.35 -24.01
C HIS A 120 20.44 35.56 -25.24
N THR A 121 21.08 35.80 -26.38
CA THR A 121 20.91 34.99 -27.60
C THR A 121 22.27 34.56 -28.13
N SER A 122 22.34 33.70 -29.14
CA SER A 122 23.58 33.48 -29.89
C SER A 122 24.03 34.75 -30.62
N ASP A 123 25.34 34.96 -30.75
CA ASP A 123 25.90 35.95 -31.67
C ASP A 123 25.47 35.70 -33.14
N GLN A 124 25.02 34.48 -33.47
CA GLN A 124 24.47 34.13 -34.77
C GLN A 124 22.99 34.51 -34.93
N HIS A 125 22.31 34.95 -33.88
CA HIS A 125 20.93 35.40 -33.95
C HIS A 125 20.82 36.63 -34.88
N ASP A 126 19.77 36.68 -35.70
CA ASP A 126 19.57 37.77 -36.67
C ASP A 126 19.44 39.13 -35.98
N TRP A 127 18.94 39.15 -34.75
CA TRP A 127 18.92 40.35 -33.90
C TRP A 127 20.34 40.89 -33.65
N PHE A 128 21.32 40.05 -33.27
CA PHE A 128 22.68 40.49 -32.99
C PHE A 128 23.43 40.87 -34.27
N LYS A 129 23.30 40.05 -35.33
CA LYS A 129 23.84 40.37 -36.67
C LYS A 129 23.33 41.72 -37.19
N ARG A 130 22.05 42.03 -36.95
CA ARG A 130 21.48 43.33 -37.27
C ARG A 130 22.02 44.43 -36.35
N ALA A 131 22.09 44.20 -35.04
CA ALA A 131 22.56 45.18 -34.07
C ALA A 131 24.01 45.59 -34.30
N ARG A 132 24.93 44.64 -34.54
CA ARG A 132 26.36 44.92 -34.78
C ARG A 132 26.61 45.77 -36.03
N ARG A 133 25.76 45.64 -37.05
CA ARG A 133 25.79 46.41 -38.31
C ARG A 133 25.08 47.76 -38.24
N SER A 134 24.23 47.95 -37.25
CA SER A 134 23.39 49.15 -37.15
C SER A 134 24.16 50.31 -36.52
N PRO A 135 23.89 51.57 -36.92
CA PRO A 135 24.53 52.74 -36.32
C PRO A 135 24.32 52.82 -34.80
N LYS A 136 25.30 53.39 -34.09
CA LYS A 136 25.23 53.66 -32.65
C LYS A 136 23.99 54.51 -32.31
N GLY A 137 23.25 54.11 -31.28
CA GLY A 137 22.01 54.77 -30.82
C GLY A 137 20.78 54.53 -31.70
N SER A 138 20.85 53.61 -32.67
CA SER A 138 19.67 53.19 -33.43
C SER A 138 18.86 52.13 -32.68
N SER A 139 17.55 52.08 -32.90
CA SER A 139 16.71 51.08 -32.23
C SER A 139 17.13 49.63 -32.49
N ALA A 140 17.75 49.33 -33.64
CA ALA A 140 18.23 47.99 -33.94
C ALA A 140 19.53 47.66 -33.18
N ARG A 141 20.35 48.67 -32.88
CA ARG A 141 21.55 48.56 -32.05
C ARG A 141 21.19 48.25 -30.60
N ASP A 142 20.18 48.93 -30.07
CA ASP A 142 19.77 48.90 -28.67
C ASP A 142 19.04 47.61 -28.25
N TRP A 143 19.05 46.56 -29.09
CA TRP A 143 18.60 45.21 -28.68
C TRP A 143 19.61 44.53 -27.75
N TYR A 144 20.85 44.99 -27.73
CA TYR A 144 21.95 44.45 -26.91
C TYR A 144 22.61 45.59 -26.15
N VAL A 145 23.38 45.23 -25.13
CA VAL A 145 24.07 46.19 -24.26
C VAL A 145 25.46 46.50 -24.82
N TRP A 146 25.70 47.76 -25.18
CA TRP A 146 26.95 48.23 -25.81
C TRP A 146 27.69 49.26 -24.96
N SER A 147 29.02 49.28 -25.04
CA SER A 147 29.87 50.27 -24.39
C SER A 147 31.10 50.62 -25.23
N ASP A 148 31.59 51.86 -25.09
CA ASP A 148 32.86 52.29 -25.72
C ASP A 148 34.10 51.77 -24.94
N SER A 149 33.90 51.33 -23.70
CA SER A 149 34.94 50.75 -22.84
C SER A 149 34.40 49.55 -22.05
N ASP A 150 35.28 48.65 -21.63
CA ASP A 150 34.99 47.51 -20.75
C ASP A 150 34.88 47.87 -19.26
N GLN A 151 34.89 49.16 -18.91
CA GLN A 151 34.94 49.65 -17.53
C GLN A 151 33.57 49.79 -16.85
N LYS A 152 32.46 49.68 -17.59
CA LYS A 152 31.10 49.72 -17.02
C LYS A 152 30.80 48.46 -16.23
N TYR A 153 29.92 48.57 -15.24
CA TYR A 153 29.50 47.43 -14.40
C TYR A 153 30.67 46.79 -13.62
N SER A 154 31.67 47.61 -13.26
CA SER A 154 32.83 47.17 -12.47
C SER A 154 32.37 46.58 -11.13
N GLY A 155 32.83 45.37 -10.81
CA GLY A 155 32.47 44.66 -9.58
C GLY A 155 31.51 43.48 -9.77
N THR A 156 30.94 43.30 -10.97
CA THR A 156 30.20 42.08 -11.31
C THR A 156 31.14 40.90 -11.49
N ARG A 157 30.76 39.75 -10.93
CA ARG A 157 31.52 38.50 -11.06
C ARG A 157 31.44 37.95 -12.50
N ILE A 158 32.44 37.15 -12.86
CA ILE A 158 32.42 36.32 -14.07
C ILE A 158 31.88 34.94 -13.67
N ILE A 159 30.91 34.41 -14.40
CA ILE A 159 30.30 33.10 -14.08
C ILE A 159 31.22 31.97 -14.59
N PHE A 160 31.52 31.95 -15.88
CA PHE A 160 32.41 30.96 -16.50
C PHE A 160 33.89 31.34 -16.40
N THR A 161 34.38 31.39 -15.17
CA THR A 161 35.75 31.80 -14.81
C THR A 161 36.87 31.01 -15.49
N ASP A 162 36.60 29.75 -15.87
CA ASP A 162 37.59 28.90 -16.57
C ASP A 162 37.80 29.31 -18.04
N THR A 163 36.86 30.06 -18.63
CA THR A 163 36.87 30.40 -20.06
C THR A 163 36.91 31.90 -20.33
N GLU A 164 36.05 32.68 -19.67
CA GLU A 164 35.89 34.11 -19.92
C GLU A 164 36.79 34.95 -19.00
N LYS A 165 37.41 35.98 -19.58
CA LYS A 165 38.29 36.91 -18.83
C LYS A 165 37.60 38.21 -18.43
N SER A 166 36.46 38.49 -19.04
CA SER A 166 35.67 39.71 -18.86
C SER A 166 34.24 39.40 -19.28
N ASN A 167 33.28 40.15 -18.74
CA ASN A 167 31.90 40.16 -19.20
C ASN A 167 31.68 41.12 -20.40
N TRP A 168 32.76 41.73 -20.90
CA TRP A 168 32.77 42.59 -22.08
C TRP A 168 33.67 42.02 -23.16
N SER A 169 33.13 41.89 -24.37
CA SER A 169 33.88 41.46 -25.56
C SER A 169 33.83 42.52 -26.65
N TRP A 170 34.96 42.76 -27.32
CA TRP A 170 35.07 43.70 -28.43
C TRP A 170 34.52 43.11 -29.73
N ASP A 171 33.51 43.73 -30.34
CA ASP A 171 33.05 43.37 -31.69
C ASP A 171 33.69 44.31 -32.73
N ALA A 172 34.43 43.70 -33.67
CA ALA A 172 35.22 44.43 -34.66
C ALA A 172 34.38 45.15 -35.73
N GLU A 173 33.16 44.68 -36.01
CA GLU A 173 32.24 45.30 -36.98
C GLU A 173 31.54 46.50 -36.34
N ALA A 174 31.09 46.32 -35.10
CA ALA A 174 30.42 47.29 -34.27
C ALA A 174 31.35 48.38 -33.71
N LYS A 175 32.65 48.10 -33.62
CA LYS A 175 33.69 48.95 -33.01
C LYS A 175 33.33 49.41 -31.59
N GLN A 176 32.71 48.52 -30.82
CA GLN A 176 32.33 48.73 -29.43
C GLN A 176 32.39 47.40 -28.69
N TYR A 177 32.46 47.46 -27.36
CA TYR A 177 32.25 46.29 -26.51
C TYR A 177 30.76 45.97 -26.39
N TYR A 178 30.42 44.69 -26.33
CA TYR A 178 29.09 44.21 -25.93
C TYR A 178 29.18 43.37 -24.66
N TRP A 179 28.10 43.40 -23.89
CA TRP A 179 27.99 42.67 -22.62
C TRP A 179 27.59 41.21 -22.84
N HIS A 180 28.14 40.32 -22.04
CA HIS A 180 27.75 38.93 -21.92
C HIS A 180 28.01 38.41 -20.50
N ARG A 181 27.03 37.76 -19.87
CA ARG A 181 27.21 37.12 -18.55
C ARG A 181 27.80 35.71 -18.63
N PHE A 182 27.56 35.06 -19.76
CA PHE A 182 28.02 33.71 -20.09
C PHE A 182 29.17 33.81 -21.09
N PHE A 183 29.21 32.93 -22.10
CA PHE A 183 30.27 32.99 -23.10
C PHE A 183 30.18 34.23 -23.99
N SER A 184 31.30 34.63 -24.58
CA SER A 184 31.33 35.79 -25.48
C SER A 184 30.38 35.66 -26.67
N HIS A 185 30.05 34.45 -27.09
CA HIS A 185 29.09 34.20 -28.17
C HIS A 185 27.62 34.17 -27.72
N GLN A 186 27.34 34.55 -26.48
CA GLN A 186 26.02 34.72 -25.89
C GLN A 186 25.80 36.19 -25.50
N PRO A 187 25.71 37.13 -26.46
CA PRO A 187 25.47 38.54 -26.16
C PRO A 187 24.14 38.74 -25.44
N ASP A 188 24.18 39.51 -24.35
CA ASP A 188 23.04 39.78 -23.48
C ASP A 188 22.04 40.75 -24.13
N LEU A 189 20.76 40.42 -24.00
CA LEU A 189 19.65 41.24 -24.46
C LEU A 189 19.46 42.45 -23.54
N ASN A 190 19.19 43.61 -24.13
CA ASN A 190 18.98 44.84 -23.37
C ASN A 190 17.52 44.96 -22.91
N PHE A 191 17.24 44.62 -21.65
CA PHE A 191 15.88 44.70 -21.08
C PHE A 191 15.41 46.12 -20.74
N ASP A 192 16.29 47.13 -20.75
CA ASP A 192 15.86 48.54 -20.68
C ASP A 192 15.10 48.96 -21.96
N ASN A 193 15.23 48.18 -23.04
CA ASN A 193 14.49 48.38 -24.28
C ASN A 193 13.14 47.65 -24.24
N PRO A 194 11.99 48.36 -24.20
CA PRO A 194 10.67 47.72 -24.12
C PRO A 194 10.33 46.84 -25.34
N ARG A 195 11.03 47.02 -26.47
CA ARG A 195 10.86 46.17 -27.66
C ARG A 195 11.41 44.76 -27.44
N VAL A 196 12.47 44.63 -26.62
CA VAL A 196 13.03 43.33 -26.24
C VAL A 196 12.04 42.58 -25.36
N VAL A 197 11.48 43.22 -24.33
CA VAL A 197 10.42 42.64 -23.47
C VAL A 197 9.23 42.18 -24.31
N SER A 198 8.76 43.01 -25.23
CA SER A 198 7.65 42.67 -26.13
C SER A 198 7.98 41.48 -27.04
N ALA A 199 9.20 41.38 -27.56
CA ALA A 199 9.63 40.26 -28.38
C ALA A 199 9.68 38.94 -27.60
N VAL A 200 10.17 38.96 -26.36
CA VAL A 200 10.18 37.81 -25.45
C VAL A 200 8.74 37.32 -25.17
N ILE A 201 7.81 38.24 -24.88
CA ILE A 201 6.39 37.91 -24.69
C ILE A 201 5.80 37.25 -25.95
N GLN A 202 6.15 37.72 -27.14
CA GLN A 202 5.68 37.11 -28.40
C GLN A 202 6.24 35.70 -28.61
N VAL A 203 7.51 35.46 -28.26
CA VAL A 203 8.12 34.12 -28.29
C VAL A 203 7.36 33.19 -27.34
N MET A 204 7.11 33.63 -26.10
CA MET A 204 6.35 32.88 -25.11
C MET A 204 4.94 32.50 -25.64
N LYS A 205 4.18 33.48 -26.15
CA LYS A 205 2.84 33.25 -26.72
C LYS A 205 2.85 32.26 -27.89
N ARG A 206 3.83 32.37 -28.79
CA ARG A 206 3.98 31.45 -29.93
C ARG A 206 4.15 29.99 -29.49
N TRP A 207 4.92 29.73 -28.44
CA TRP A 207 5.09 28.37 -27.93
C TRP A 207 3.87 27.88 -27.14
N LEU A 208 3.16 28.76 -26.44
CA LEU A 208 1.88 28.41 -25.82
C LEU A 208 0.85 27.94 -26.85
N ASP A 209 0.79 28.58 -28.02
CA ASP A 209 -0.12 28.20 -29.12
C ASP A 209 0.17 26.79 -29.68
N THR A 210 1.39 26.28 -29.50
CA THR A 210 1.74 24.90 -29.88
C THR A 210 1.28 23.86 -28.86
N GLY A 211 0.89 24.30 -27.67
CA GLY A 211 0.37 23.46 -26.60
C GLY A 211 1.31 23.25 -25.42
N VAL A 212 2.45 23.95 -25.34
CA VAL A 212 3.35 23.95 -24.18
C VAL A 212 2.60 24.35 -22.90
N ASP A 213 2.95 23.75 -21.77
CA ASP A 213 2.29 23.91 -20.46
C ASP A 213 3.05 24.85 -19.50
N GLY A 214 4.26 25.25 -19.85
CA GLY A 214 4.99 26.27 -19.12
C GLY A 214 6.43 26.42 -19.60
N PHE A 215 7.16 27.28 -18.93
CA PHE A 215 8.54 27.60 -19.29
C PHE A 215 9.45 27.55 -18.07
N ARG A 216 10.64 26.96 -18.21
CA ARG A 216 11.78 27.29 -17.35
C ARG A 216 12.36 28.59 -17.87
N LEU A 217 12.44 29.61 -17.01
CA LEU A 217 13.11 30.85 -17.32
C LEU A 217 14.57 30.70 -16.90
N ASP A 218 15.45 30.65 -17.90
CA ASP A 218 16.89 30.47 -17.72
C ASP A 218 17.58 31.81 -17.44
N ALA A 219 18.58 31.80 -16.56
CA ALA A 219 19.45 32.94 -16.28
C ALA A 219 18.73 34.23 -15.82
N ILE A 220 17.55 34.12 -15.21
CA ILE A 220 16.73 35.29 -14.88
C ILE A 220 17.30 36.26 -13.83
N PRO A 221 18.27 35.91 -12.97
CA PRO A 221 18.86 36.92 -12.09
C PRO A 221 19.64 38.02 -12.80
N TYR A 222 19.92 37.86 -14.08
CA TYR A 222 20.91 38.68 -14.78
C TYR A 222 20.33 39.64 -15.82
N LEU A 223 19.00 39.74 -15.95
CA LEU A 223 18.35 40.44 -17.07
C LEU A 223 18.65 41.94 -17.14
N CYS A 224 19.00 42.60 -16.03
CA CYS A 224 19.19 44.05 -16.01
C CYS A 224 20.50 44.41 -15.29
N GLU A 225 21.17 45.45 -15.78
CA GLU A 225 22.45 45.92 -15.26
C GLU A 225 22.45 47.41 -14.89
N ARG A 226 23.04 47.74 -13.74
CA ARG A 226 23.20 49.08 -13.15
C ARG A 226 24.62 49.26 -12.61
N ASP A 227 25.22 50.40 -12.94
CA ASP A 227 26.52 50.78 -12.38
C ASP A 227 26.47 50.87 -10.85
N GLY A 228 27.51 50.34 -10.18
CA GLY A 228 27.61 50.33 -8.72
C GLY A 228 26.86 49.20 -8.01
N THR A 229 26.29 48.26 -8.76
CA THR A 229 25.66 47.03 -8.23
C THR A 229 26.44 45.78 -8.65
N ASN A 230 26.09 44.61 -8.11
CA ASN A 230 26.61 43.32 -8.59
C ASN A 230 25.95 42.84 -9.89
N ASN A 231 24.88 43.51 -10.36
CA ASN A 231 24.09 43.14 -11.53
C ASN A 231 23.40 41.77 -11.42
N GLU A 232 22.93 41.44 -10.22
CA GLU A 232 22.13 40.25 -9.95
C GLU A 232 20.91 40.64 -9.10
N ASN A 233 19.75 40.02 -9.35
CA ASN A 233 18.52 40.21 -8.55
C ASN A 233 18.02 41.67 -8.48
N LEU A 234 18.23 42.47 -9.54
CA LEU A 234 17.85 43.88 -9.50
C LEU A 234 16.32 44.07 -9.48
N PRO A 235 15.79 45.10 -8.81
CA PRO A 235 14.34 45.36 -8.80
C PRO A 235 13.71 45.45 -10.20
N GLU A 236 14.45 45.98 -11.18
CA GLU A 236 14.02 46.05 -12.57
C GLU A 236 13.89 44.67 -13.24
N THR A 237 14.77 43.74 -12.89
CA THR A 237 14.68 42.34 -13.31
C THR A 237 13.38 41.71 -12.81
N HIS A 238 13.04 41.89 -11.54
CA HIS A 238 11.76 41.46 -10.97
C HIS A 238 10.56 42.11 -11.66
N ALA A 239 10.63 43.41 -12.00
CA ALA A 239 9.58 44.10 -12.73
C ALA A 239 9.33 43.52 -14.14
N VAL A 240 10.39 43.11 -14.84
CA VAL A 240 10.27 42.39 -16.13
C VAL A 240 9.56 41.05 -15.93
N ILE A 241 9.94 40.28 -14.92
CA ILE A 241 9.35 38.96 -14.63
C ILE A 241 7.86 39.09 -14.26
N LYS A 242 7.48 40.08 -13.45
CA LYS A 242 6.06 40.40 -13.17
C LYS A 242 5.27 40.68 -14.45
N THR A 243 5.89 41.40 -15.39
CA THR A 243 5.27 41.69 -16.69
C THR A 243 5.06 40.40 -17.49
N LEU A 244 6.07 39.52 -17.55
CA LEU A 244 5.95 38.20 -18.20
C LEU A 244 4.84 37.36 -17.57
N ARG A 245 4.78 37.32 -16.23
CA ARG A 245 3.73 36.60 -15.50
C ARG A 245 2.34 37.14 -15.78
N ALA A 246 2.15 38.46 -15.71
CA ALA A 246 0.87 39.08 -16.00
C ALA A 246 0.38 38.79 -17.43
N GLU A 247 1.30 38.82 -18.41
CA GLU A 247 1.00 38.49 -19.80
C GLU A 247 0.71 37.00 -20.01
N LEU A 248 1.38 36.11 -19.27
CA LEU A 248 1.08 34.67 -19.29
C LEU A 248 -0.33 34.40 -18.75
N ASP A 249 -0.64 34.91 -17.56
CA ASP A 249 -1.92 34.68 -16.89
C ASP A 249 -3.10 35.27 -17.70
N ALA A 250 -2.87 36.41 -18.36
CA ALA A 250 -3.85 37.03 -19.26
C ALA A 250 -4.05 36.24 -20.56
N TYR A 251 -3.01 35.58 -21.08
CA TYR A 251 -3.06 34.87 -22.35
C TYR A 251 -3.54 33.42 -22.22
N ALA A 252 -3.04 32.68 -21.22
CA ALA A 252 -3.30 31.26 -21.04
C ALA A 252 -3.30 30.85 -19.56
N LYS A 253 -4.47 30.44 -19.06
CA LYS A 253 -4.63 29.94 -17.68
C LYS A 253 -3.97 28.57 -17.47
N GLY A 254 -3.55 28.31 -16.23
CA GLY A 254 -3.01 27.02 -15.80
C GLY A 254 -1.61 26.69 -16.35
N LYS A 255 -0.88 27.70 -16.83
CA LYS A 255 0.49 27.60 -17.34
C LYS A 255 1.49 28.01 -16.27
N VAL A 256 2.70 27.45 -16.31
CA VAL A 256 3.69 27.62 -15.24
C VAL A 256 4.94 28.36 -15.72
N LEU A 257 5.53 29.17 -14.83
CA LEU A 257 6.87 29.74 -14.97
C LEU A 257 7.75 29.19 -13.86
N LEU A 258 8.86 28.56 -14.23
CA LEU A 258 9.86 27.98 -13.33
C LEU A 258 11.15 28.80 -13.40
N ALA A 259 11.49 29.49 -12.31
CA ALA A 259 12.69 30.29 -12.18
C ALA A 259 13.93 29.43 -11.96
N GLU A 260 14.94 29.60 -12.81
CA GLU A 260 16.31 29.28 -12.46
C GLU A 260 17.02 30.49 -11.85
N ALA A 261 17.03 30.52 -10.52
CA ALA A 261 17.78 31.49 -9.74
C ALA A 261 18.69 30.73 -8.76
N ASN A 262 19.95 30.52 -9.13
CA ASN A 262 20.95 29.93 -8.24
C ASN A 262 21.51 31.01 -7.29
N GLN A 263 20.75 31.33 -6.24
CA GLN A 263 21.05 32.38 -5.26
C GLN A 263 20.83 31.86 -3.83
N TRP A 264 21.10 32.68 -2.81
CA TRP A 264 20.80 32.36 -1.41
C TRP A 264 19.28 32.26 -1.16
N PRO A 265 18.79 31.51 -0.15
CA PRO A 265 17.35 31.26 0.05
C PRO A 265 16.48 32.53 0.06
N GLU A 266 16.93 33.59 0.74
CA GLU A 266 16.26 34.88 0.85
C GLU A 266 16.14 35.63 -0.48
N ASP A 267 17.09 35.43 -1.39
CA ASP A 267 17.09 36.05 -2.72
C ASP A 267 16.23 35.24 -3.69
N VAL A 268 16.31 33.90 -3.64
CA VAL A 268 15.47 33.04 -4.48
C VAL A 268 13.99 33.23 -4.17
N GLN A 269 13.64 33.46 -2.89
CA GLN A 269 12.25 33.69 -2.49
C GLN A 269 11.63 34.91 -3.18
N GLN A 270 12.42 35.93 -3.53
CA GLN A 270 11.92 37.15 -4.19
C GLN A 270 11.37 36.86 -5.58
N TYR A 271 11.82 35.80 -6.26
CA TYR A 271 11.33 35.39 -7.58
C TYR A 271 9.91 34.82 -7.58
N PHE A 272 9.32 34.59 -6.40
CA PHE A 272 7.89 34.32 -6.28
C PHE A 272 7.06 35.61 -6.22
N GLY A 273 7.67 36.75 -5.95
CA GLY A 273 6.99 38.02 -5.68
C GLY A 273 5.97 37.88 -4.55
N ALA A 274 4.81 38.51 -4.73
CA ALA A 274 3.64 38.30 -3.88
C ALA A 274 2.73 37.17 -4.40
N GLY A 275 3.30 36.22 -5.16
CA GLY A 275 2.58 35.24 -5.97
C GLY A 275 2.34 35.70 -7.42
N ASP A 276 2.97 36.80 -7.83
CA ASP A 276 2.79 37.54 -9.08
C ASP A 276 4.04 37.54 -9.99
N GLU A 277 5.06 36.72 -9.68
CA GLU A 277 6.24 36.49 -10.51
C GLU A 277 6.27 35.03 -11.02
N CYS A 278 7.25 34.22 -10.62
CA CYS A 278 7.29 32.82 -11.01
C CYS A 278 6.40 31.96 -10.12
N HIS A 279 5.82 30.93 -10.73
CA HIS A 279 5.02 29.93 -10.00
C HIS A 279 5.92 28.97 -9.23
N MET A 280 7.09 28.67 -9.81
CA MET A 280 8.06 27.75 -9.25
C MET A 280 9.46 28.36 -9.27
N ALA A 281 10.32 27.94 -8.35
CA ALA A 281 11.75 28.23 -8.39
C ALA A 281 12.54 26.99 -7.94
N TYR A 282 13.74 26.79 -8.48
CA TYR A 282 14.63 25.73 -8.00
C TYR A 282 15.06 25.97 -6.57
N HIS A 283 15.02 24.92 -5.74
CA HIS A 283 15.57 24.99 -4.39
C HIS A 283 17.09 24.73 -4.38
N PHE A 284 17.86 25.53 -5.12
CA PHE A 284 19.33 25.44 -5.20
C PHE A 284 20.02 25.40 -3.83
N PRO A 285 19.63 26.21 -2.81
CA PRO A 285 20.33 26.21 -1.53
C PRO A 285 20.33 24.85 -0.81
N LEU A 286 19.26 24.08 -0.94
CA LEU A 286 19.10 22.80 -0.25
C LEU A 286 19.91 21.68 -0.91
N MET A 287 19.99 21.67 -2.24
CA MET A 287 20.60 20.56 -3.00
C MET A 287 22.01 20.20 -2.49
N PRO A 288 22.99 21.13 -2.36
CA PRO A 288 24.33 20.81 -1.86
C PRO A 288 24.34 20.32 -0.40
N ARG A 289 23.38 20.80 0.42
CA ARG A 289 23.29 20.42 1.84
C ARG A 289 22.80 18.99 2.03
N ILE A 290 22.07 18.43 1.08
CA ILE A 290 21.71 17.01 1.11
C ILE A 290 22.97 16.14 0.97
N TYR A 291 23.84 16.45 0.01
CA TYR A 291 25.13 15.77 -0.17
C TYR A 291 26.02 15.96 1.06
N MET A 292 26.10 17.19 1.59
CA MET A 292 26.92 17.47 2.76
C MET A 292 26.43 16.72 4.01
N ALA A 293 25.11 16.64 4.23
CA ALA A 293 24.53 15.92 5.34
C ALA A 293 24.80 14.41 5.27
N LEU A 294 24.77 13.82 4.07
CA LEU A 294 25.13 12.43 3.85
C LEU A 294 26.63 12.17 4.11
N ALA A 295 27.50 13.05 3.61
CA ALA A 295 28.95 12.96 3.80
C ALA A 295 29.36 13.10 5.28
N GLN A 296 28.71 14.00 6.01
CA GLN A 296 28.97 14.26 7.42
C GLN A 296 28.26 13.27 8.35
N GLU A 297 27.36 12.42 7.82
CA GLU A 297 26.43 11.59 8.59
C GLU A 297 25.66 12.40 9.65
N ASP A 298 25.25 13.62 9.28
CA ASP A 298 24.63 14.60 10.18
C ASP A 298 23.50 15.35 9.47
N ARG A 299 22.32 15.38 10.08
CA ARG A 299 21.14 16.09 9.55
C ARG A 299 21.26 17.62 9.60
N PHE A 300 22.21 18.15 10.36
CA PHE A 300 22.31 19.58 10.62
C PHE A 300 22.28 20.45 9.35
N PRO A 301 23.09 20.19 8.30
CA PRO A 301 23.10 21.01 7.08
C PRO A 301 21.72 21.15 6.42
N ILE A 302 20.95 20.06 6.35
CA ILE A 302 19.59 20.05 5.81
C ILE A 302 18.66 20.88 6.70
N THR A 303 18.67 20.62 8.01
CA THR A 303 17.73 21.28 8.93
C THR A 303 18.03 22.76 9.15
N ASP A 304 19.28 23.17 8.94
CA ASP A 304 19.70 24.55 9.09
C ASP A 304 19.30 25.38 7.86
N ILE A 305 19.61 24.90 6.65
CA ILE A 305 19.22 25.62 5.43
C ILE A 305 17.71 25.73 5.27
N LEU A 306 16.95 24.67 5.59
CA LEU A 306 15.48 24.70 5.55
C LEU A 306 14.86 25.61 6.61
N ARG A 307 15.58 25.96 7.68
CA ARG A 307 15.12 26.96 8.65
C ARG A 307 15.37 28.39 8.17
N GLN A 308 16.41 28.58 7.36
CA GLN A 308 16.75 29.87 6.76
C GLN A 308 15.87 30.17 5.53
N THR A 309 15.37 29.13 4.84
CA THR A 309 14.43 29.30 3.72
C THR A 309 13.14 29.97 4.18
N PRO A 310 12.79 31.16 3.66
CA PRO A 310 11.55 31.83 4.03
C PRO A 310 10.30 31.14 3.44
N ASP A 311 9.14 31.43 4.02
CA ASP A 311 7.85 30.99 3.47
C ASP A 311 7.58 31.60 2.08
N ILE A 312 6.88 30.83 1.25
CA ILE A 312 6.52 31.21 -0.12
C ILE A 312 5.00 31.46 -0.23
N PRO A 313 4.54 32.24 -1.22
CA PRO A 313 3.11 32.44 -1.47
C PRO A 313 2.35 31.12 -1.70
N ALA A 314 1.07 31.06 -1.29
CA ALA A 314 0.27 29.83 -1.33
C ALA A 314 0.05 29.27 -2.75
N ASN A 315 0.14 30.10 -3.79
CA ASN A 315 0.08 29.70 -5.19
C ASN A 315 1.46 29.41 -5.80
N CYS A 316 2.53 29.34 -5.01
CA CYS A 316 3.89 29.07 -5.49
C CYS A 316 4.41 27.73 -4.98
N GLN A 317 5.51 27.23 -5.55
CA GLN A 317 6.07 25.93 -5.20
C GLN A 317 7.59 25.83 -5.43
N TRP A 318 8.31 25.20 -4.51
CA TRP A 318 9.70 24.83 -4.73
C TRP A 318 9.84 23.67 -5.73
N ALA A 319 10.81 23.77 -6.64
CA ALA A 319 11.24 22.70 -7.52
C ALA A 319 12.48 22.00 -6.92
N MET A 320 12.30 20.74 -6.53
CA MET A 320 13.30 19.93 -5.84
C MET A 320 14.09 19.10 -6.84
N PHE A 321 15.40 19.00 -6.69
CA PHE A 321 16.24 18.20 -7.59
C PHE A 321 17.52 17.75 -6.88
N LEU A 322 18.11 16.66 -7.36
CA LEU A 322 19.40 16.15 -6.85
C LEU A 322 20.55 16.50 -7.80
N ARG A 323 20.31 16.32 -9.10
CA ARG A 323 21.21 16.65 -10.21
C ARG A 323 20.39 17.18 -11.38
N ASN A 324 21.09 17.75 -12.33
CA ASN A 324 20.55 18.29 -13.56
C ASN A 324 21.61 18.15 -14.67
N HIS A 325 21.33 18.74 -15.83
CA HIS A 325 22.25 18.80 -16.96
C HIS A 325 23.55 19.62 -16.75
N ASP A 326 23.67 20.37 -15.66
CA ASP A 326 24.86 21.16 -15.34
C ASP A 326 25.72 20.43 -14.29
N GLU A 327 26.80 21.06 -13.86
CA GLU A 327 27.54 20.63 -12.69
C GLU A 327 26.69 20.77 -11.41
N LEU A 328 27.07 20.02 -10.38
CA LEU A 328 26.62 20.30 -9.02
C LEU A 328 27.27 21.62 -8.60
N THR A 329 26.52 22.71 -8.73
CA THR A 329 26.99 24.07 -8.42
C THR A 329 27.28 24.23 -6.93
N LEU A 330 28.45 24.82 -6.64
CA LEU A 330 28.89 25.21 -5.30
C LEU A 330 29.17 26.72 -5.22
N GLU A 331 28.43 27.50 -6.02
CA GLU A 331 28.50 28.97 -5.95
C GLU A 331 27.90 29.48 -4.62
N MET A 332 26.71 29.00 -4.27
CA MET A 332 25.93 29.44 -3.10
C MET A 332 26.17 28.56 -1.87
N VAL A 333 27.44 28.27 -1.61
CA VAL A 333 27.94 27.65 -0.37
C VAL A 333 29.12 28.45 0.17
N THR A 334 29.40 28.33 1.46
CA THR A 334 30.60 28.93 2.06
C THR A 334 31.87 28.26 1.54
N ASP A 335 33.02 28.95 1.63
CA ASP A 335 34.30 28.42 1.15
C ASP A 335 34.68 27.09 1.81
N VAL A 336 34.38 26.95 3.12
CA VAL A 336 34.65 25.72 3.89
C VAL A 336 33.76 24.57 3.43
N GLU A 337 32.48 24.82 3.18
CA GLU A 337 31.56 23.81 2.65
C GLU A 337 31.97 23.36 1.24
N ARG A 338 32.43 24.31 0.40
CA ARG A 338 32.91 24.05 -0.95
C ARG A 338 34.12 23.11 -0.95
N ASP A 339 35.13 23.45 -0.17
CA ASP A 339 36.34 22.64 -0.04
C ASP A 339 36.03 21.23 0.48
N TYR A 340 35.10 21.12 1.44
CA TYR A 340 34.64 19.84 1.95
C TYR A 340 33.97 18.99 0.87
N LEU A 341 33.05 19.57 0.09
CA LEU A 341 32.36 18.87 -1.00
C LEU A 341 33.31 18.47 -2.13
N TRP A 342 34.28 19.31 -2.49
CA TRP A 342 35.32 18.94 -3.45
C TRP A 342 36.18 17.77 -2.97
N SER A 343 36.62 17.79 -1.71
CA SER A 343 37.42 16.70 -1.14
C SER A 343 36.64 15.38 -0.98
N THR A 344 35.31 15.45 -0.88
CA THR A 344 34.47 14.27 -0.70
C THR A 344 34.05 13.66 -2.04
N TYR A 345 33.57 14.50 -2.97
CA TYR A 345 32.87 14.07 -4.17
C TYR A 345 33.64 14.28 -5.49
N ALA A 346 34.71 15.08 -5.46
CA ALA A 346 35.55 15.43 -6.62
C ALA A 346 37.05 15.28 -6.30
N ASN A 347 37.43 14.06 -5.90
CA ASN A 347 38.83 13.68 -5.65
C ASN A 347 39.71 13.83 -6.89
N ASP A 348 39.19 13.50 -8.08
CA ASP A 348 39.84 13.85 -9.34
C ASP A 348 39.58 15.34 -9.64
N PRO A 349 40.61 16.19 -9.72
CA PRO A 349 40.45 17.60 -10.07
C PRO A 349 39.74 17.83 -11.40
N ARG A 350 39.80 16.89 -12.35
CA ARG A 350 39.07 16.98 -13.63
C ARG A 350 37.57 16.92 -13.43
N ALA A 351 37.06 16.35 -12.34
CA ALA A 351 35.63 16.34 -12.06
C ALA A 351 35.12 17.71 -11.58
N ARG A 352 36.01 18.68 -11.33
CA ARG A 352 35.69 20.07 -10.99
C ARG A 352 35.64 20.90 -12.26
N ILE A 353 34.69 21.83 -12.32
CA ILE A 353 34.55 22.80 -13.40
C ILE A 353 33.88 24.05 -12.84
N ASN A 354 34.32 25.24 -13.26
CA ASN A 354 33.90 26.51 -12.69
C ASN A 354 34.00 26.47 -11.15
N VAL A 355 32.86 26.58 -10.46
CA VAL A 355 32.76 26.49 -8.99
C VAL A 355 31.89 25.28 -8.59
N GLY A 356 31.99 24.14 -9.29
CA GLY A 356 31.13 22.98 -9.04
C GLY A 356 31.76 21.61 -9.36
N ILE A 357 30.90 20.59 -9.45
CA ILE A 357 31.27 19.17 -9.68
C ILE A 357 30.46 18.57 -10.83
N ARG A 358 31.12 18.28 -11.96
CA ARG A 358 30.48 17.74 -13.19
C ARG A 358 30.34 16.22 -13.17
N ARG A 359 29.59 15.69 -12.21
CA ARG A 359 29.31 14.25 -12.06
C ARG A 359 27.80 13.96 -11.97
N ARG A 360 27.40 12.74 -12.32
CA ARG A 360 26.04 12.22 -12.16
C ARG A 360 25.78 11.71 -10.73
N LEU A 361 24.51 11.47 -10.41
CA LEU A 361 24.10 11.03 -9.07
C LEU A 361 24.75 9.71 -8.65
N ALA A 362 24.67 8.66 -9.48
CA ALA A 362 25.22 7.35 -9.13
C ALA A 362 26.74 7.38 -8.91
N PRO A 363 27.55 8.04 -9.76
CA PRO A 363 28.97 8.29 -9.51
C PRO A 363 29.26 9.10 -8.24
N LEU A 364 28.46 10.13 -7.93
CA LEU A 364 28.60 10.89 -6.67
C LEU A 364 28.35 10.01 -5.44
N MET A 365 27.48 9.01 -5.56
CA MET A 365 27.15 8.06 -4.48
C MET A 365 28.07 6.83 -4.42
N ASP A 366 29.17 6.80 -5.19
CA ASP A 366 30.06 5.64 -5.36
C ASP A 366 29.33 4.37 -5.83
N ASN A 367 28.23 4.55 -6.58
CA ASN A 367 27.30 3.49 -6.95
C ASN A 367 26.69 2.70 -5.76
N ASP A 368 26.72 3.23 -4.53
CA ASP A 368 26.01 2.61 -3.41
C ASP A 368 24.52 2.85 -3.59
N ARG A 369 23.83 1.80 -4.03
CA ARG A 369 22.39 1.82 -4.27
C ARG A 369 21.58 2.33 -3.08
N ARG A 370 21.99 2.03 -1.84
CA ARG A 370 21.25 2.47 -0.65
C ARG A 370 21.31 3.98 -0.49
N LYS A 371 22.46 4.60 -0.80
CA LYS A 371 22.59 6.06 -0.85
C LYS A 371 21.71 6.64 -1.96
N ILE A 372 21.71 6.04 -3.16
CA ILE A 372 20.89 6.50 -4.28
C ILE A 372 19.39 6.47 -3.92
N GLU A 373 18.92 5.37 -3.32
CA GLU A 373 17.52 5.25 -2.88
C GLU A 373 17.17 6.23 -1.75
N LEU A 374 18.07 6.44 -0.79
CA LEU A 374 17.91 7.44 0.27
C LEU A 374 17.80 8.87 -0.30
N MET A 375 18.69 9.24 -1.23
CA MET A 375 18.67 10.55 -1.87
C MET A 375 17.36 10.76 -2.64
N ASN A 376 16.91 9.76 -3.40
CA ASN A 376 15.62 9.81 -4.10
C ASN A 376 14.43 9.83 -3.14
N SER A 377 14.49 9.13 -2.01
CA SER A 377 13.49 9.27 -0.95
C SER A 377 13.40 10.73 -0.49
N LEU A 378 14.52 11.37 -0.12
CA LEU A 378 14.52 12.77 0.32
C LEU A 378 13.99 13.72 -0.77
N LEU A 379 14.37 13.51 -2.03
CA LEU A 379 13.85 14.26 -3.17
C LEU A 379 12.31 14.17 -3.26
N LEU A 380 11.75 12.97 -3.09
CA LEU A 380 10.33 12.70 -3.29
C LEU A 380 9.47 13.07 -2.07
N SER A 381 10.07 13.17 -0.87
CA SER A 381 9.34 13.46 0.38
C SER A 381 9.54 14.87 0.96
N PHE A 382 10.46 15.68 0.43
CA PHE A 382 10.62 17.09 0.80
C PHE A 382 9.52 18.00 0.22
N PRO A 383 9.28 19.19 0.82
CA PRO A 383 8.22 20.09 0.39
C PRO A 383 8.52 20.71 -0.97
N GLY A 384 7.85 20.22 -2.01
CA GLY A 384 7.97 20.72 -3.36
C GLY A 384 7.70 19.68 -4.43
N THR A 385 8.01 20.06 -5.65
CA THR A 385 7.82 19.27 -6.86
C THR A 385 9.16 18.67 -7.29
N PRO A 386 9.33 17.33 -7.27
CA PRO A 386 10.59 16.69 -7.60
C PRO A 386 10.85 16.71 -9.11
N ILE A 387 12.11 16.91 -9.46
CA ILE A 387 12.68 16.83 -10.81
C ILE A 387 13.68 15.66 -10.82
N ILE A 388 13.46 14.71 -11.71
CA ILE A 388 14.37 13.59 -11.98
C ILE A 388 15.13 13.89 -13.27
N TYR A 389 16.46 13.77 -13.25
CA TYR A 389 17.29 13.92 -14.44
C TYR A 389 17.38 12.60 -15.21
N TYR A 390 17.23 12.65 -16.54
CA TYR A 390 17.10 11.43 -17.33
C TYR A 390 18.28 10.47 -17.13
N GLY A 391 17.98 9.20 -16.84
CA GLY A 391 18.97 8.15 -16.62
C GLY A 391 19.38 7.95 -15.16
N ASP A 392 19.07 8.89 -14.25
CA ASP A 392 19.34 8.70 -12.82
C ASP A 392 18.45 7.61 -12.21
N GLU A 393 17.27 7.35 -12.78
CA GLU A 393 16.36 6.27 -12.38
C GLU A 393 16.90 4.86 -12.66
N ILE A 394 17.86 4.75 -13.58
CA ILE A 394 18.62 3.51 -13.84
C ILE A 394 20.04 3.57 -13.27
N GLY A 395 20.48 4.71 -12.73
CA GLY A 395 21.82 4.88 -12.18
C GLY A 395 22.90 5.04 -13.24
N MET A 396 22.62 5.79 -14.32
CA MET A 396 23.62 6.13 -15.33
C MET A 396 24.86 6.81 -14.72
N GLY A 397 26.01 6.50 -15.30
CA GLY A 397 27.29 7.11 -14.97
C GLY A 397 27.54 8.43 -15.70
N ASP A 398 28.78 8.91 -15.60
CA ASP A 398 29.27 10.09 -16.31
C ASP A 398 30.59 9.80 -17.04
N ASN A 399 30.94 10.70 -17.95
CA ASN A 399 32.25 10.71 -18.61
C ASN A 399 32.92 12.08 -18.44
N ILE A 400 33.66 12.24 -17.33
CA ILE A 400 34.36 13.49 -16.98
C ILE A 400 35.46 13.92 -17.96
N TYR A 401 35.81 13.06 -18.94
CA TYR A 401 36.77 13.37 -19.99
C TYR A 401 36.14 14.12 -21.17
N LEU A 402 34.81 14.16 -21.24
CA LEU A 402 34.12 15.04 -22.19
C LEU A 402 34.27 16.49 -21.73
N GLY A 403 34.53 17.38 -22.69
CA GLY A 403 34.71 18.81 -22.42
C GLY A 403 33.47 19.45 -21.82
N ASP A 404 33.67 20.50 -21.02
CA ASP A 404 32.59 21.21 -20.32
C ASP A 404 31.72 20.26 -19.45
N ARG A 405 30.39 20.39 -19.51
CA ARG A 405 29.37 19.61 -18.78
C ARG A 405 28.86 18.41 -19.57
N ASN A 406 29.38 18.15 -20.77
CA ASN A 406 28.91 17.08 -21.66
C ASN A 406 29.03 15.68 -21.04
N GLY A 407 29.90 15.51 -20.04
CA GLY A 407 30.08 14.24 -19.32
C GLY A 407 28.82 13.69 -18.67
N VAL A 408 27.83 14.52 -18.31
CA VAL A 408 26.55 14.07 -17.74
C VAL A 408 25.43 13.99 -18.79
N ARG A 409 25.70 14.42 -20.03
CA ARG A 409 24.74 14.58 -21.14
C ARG A 409 24.88 13.48 -22.22
N THR A 410 25.42 12.32 -21.86
CA THR A 410 25.61 11.18 -22.77
C THR A 410 24.28 10.51 -23.14
N PRO A 411 24.21 9.77 -24.26
CA PRO A 411 22.96 9.16 -24.70
C PRO A 411 22.32 8.24 -23.65
N MET A 412 20.99 8.22 -23.57
CA MET A 412 20.20 7.34 -22.69
C MET A 412 20.47 5.86 -23.01
N GLN A 413 20.55 5.02 -21.97
CA GLN A 413 20.91 3.59 -22.09
C GLN A 413 19.65 2.71 -22.06
N TRP A 414 19.08 2.42 -23.22
CA TRP A 414 17.85 1.64 -23.37
C TRP A 414 18.06 0.13 -23.29
N THR A 415 19.06 -0.40 -24.00
CA THR A 415 19.31 -1.85 -24.12
C THR A 415 20.81 -2.13 -24.07
N PRO A 416 21.25 -3.39 -23.89
CA PRO A 416 22.66 -3.74 -24.00
C PRO A 416 23.18 -3.80 -25.46
N ASP A 417 22.33 -3.50 -26.45
CA ASP A 417 22.72 -3.53 -27.87
C ASP A 417 23.64 -2.36 -28.25
N ARG A 418 24.04 -2.35 -29.52
CA ARG A 418 24.78 -1.26 -30.16
C ARG A 418 24.27 0.11 -29.73
N ASN A 419 25.21 0.98 -29.33
CA ASN A 419 24.95 2.34 -28.84
C ASN A 419 23.96 2.40 -27.67
N GLY A 420 23.86 1.35 -26.83
CA GLY A 420 22.91 1.31 -25.73
C GLY A 420 21.45 1.31 -26.17
N GLY A 421 21.14 0.92 -27.42
CA GLY A 421 19.80 1.01 -27.99
C GLY A 421 19.31 2.44 -28.27
N PHE A 422 20.16 3.46 -28.12
CA PHE A 422 19.84 4.87 -28.43
C PHE A 422 19.70 5.14 -29.92
N SER A 423 20.60 4.56 -30.74
CA SER A 423 20.68 4.78 -32.19
C SER A 423 21.26 3.55 -32.89
N ARG A 424 20.93 3.29 -34.16
CA ARG A 424 21.62 2.27 -34.99
C ARG A 424 22.74 2.86 -35.85
N ALA A 425 23.05 4.15 -35.71
CA ALA A 425 24.13 4.81 -36.44
C ALA A 425 25.51 4.18 -36.17
N ASP A 426 26.49 4.51 -37.01
CA ASP A 426 27.92 4.29 -36.68
C ASP A 426 28.22 4.93 -35.32
N PRO A 427 28.80 4.21 -34.34
CA PRO A 427 29.15 4.79 -33.04
C PRO A 427 29.97 6.08 -33.14
N ALA A 428 30.81 6.22 -34.18
CA ALA A 428 31.60 7.42 -34.42
C ALA A 428 30.78 8.64 -34.89
N ARG A 429 29.52 8.42 -35.31
CA ARG A 429 28.58 9.48 -35.72
C ARG A 429 27.67 9.96 -34.60
N LEU A 430 27.68 9.31 -33.43
CA LEU A 430 26.91 9.77 -32.29
C LEU A 430 27.34 11.19 -31.88
N TYR A 431 26.39 12.03 -31.49
CA TYR A 431 26.70 13.37 -31.00
C TYR A 431 27.63 13.36 -29.77
N ALA A 432 27.54 12.30 -28.97
CA ALA A 432 28.42 12.01 -27.84
C ALA A 432 28.58 10.49 -27.70
N PRO A 433 29.74 10.00 -27.22
CA PRO A 433 29.93 8.58 -26.97
C PRO A 433 28.99 8.10 -25.86
N THR A 434 28.56 6.84 -25.95
CA THR A 434 27.88 6.17 -24.84
C THR A 434 28.88 5.86 -23.72
N ILE A 435 28.37 5.65 -22.50
CA ILE A 435 29.21 5.18 -21.41
C ILE A 435 29.52 3.70 -21.64
N MET A 436 30.80 3.34 -21.55
CA MET A 436 31.32 2.00 -21.85
C MET A 436 32.28 1.49 -20.76
N ASP A 437 32.39 2.21 -19.63
CA ASP A 437 33.21 1.71 -18.53
C ASP A 437 32.57 0.47 -17.88
N PRO A 438 33.36 -0.38 -17.19
CA PRO A 438 32.85 -1.64 -16.63
C PRO A 438 31.77 -1.51 -15.55
N VAL A 439 31.57 -0.33 -14.96
CA VAL A 439 30.64 -0.09 -13.85
C VAL A 439 29.32 0.48 -14.36
N TYR A 440 29.39 1.52 -15.20
CA TYR A 440 28.21 2.27 -15.66
C TYR A 440 27.86 2.06 -17.13
N GLY A 441 28.64 1.27 -17.86
CA GLY A 441 28.45 1.01 -19.28
C GLY A 441 27.07 0.43 -19.59
N TYR A 442 26.53 0.75 -20.77
CA TYR A 442 25.18 0.36 -21.18
C TYR A 442 24.94 -1.16 -21.19
N GLU A 443 25.99 -1.97 -21.29
CA GLU A 443 25.90 -3.43 -21.16
C GLU A 443 25.44 -3.87 -19.75
N ALA A 444 25.82 -3.12 -18.71
CA ALA A 444 25.44 -3.37 -17.31
C ALA A 444 24.26 -2.52 -16.84
N VAL A 445 24.20 -1.25 -17.27
CA VAL A 445 23.18 -0.29 -16.85
C VAL A 445 22.29 0.07 -18.04
N ASN A 446 21.13 -0.56 -18.16
CA ASN A 446 20.16 -0.20 -19.19
C ASN A 446 18.72 -0.48 -18.76
N VAL A 447 17.77 0.19 -19.42
CA VAL A 447 16.33 0.07 -19.14
C VAL A 447 15.83 -1.36 -19.32
N GLU A 448 16.18 -2.05 -20.42
CA GLU A 448 15.72 -3.41 -20.70
C GLU A 448 16.07 -4.40 -19.57
N ALA A 449 17.33 -4.39 -19.13
CA ALA A 449 17.81 -5.27 -18.06
C ALA A 449 17.12 -4.95 -16.73
N GLN A 450 16.94 -3.67 -16.39
CA GLN A 450 16.32 -3.27 -15.14
C GLN A 450 14.80 -3.49 -15.11
N SER A 451 14.11 -3.34 -16.24
CA SER A 451 12.67 -3.61 -16.34
C SER A 451 12.32 -5.07 -16.06
N ARG A 452 13.22 -6.02 -16.35
CA ARG A 452 13.01 -7.46 -16.07
C ARG A 452 13.16 -7.85 -14.60
N SER A 453 13.69 -6.97 -13.75
CA SER A 453 13.98 -7.28 -12.34
C SER A 453 13.22 -6.34 -11.41
N LEU A 454 12.29 -6.87 -10.62
CA LEU A 454 11.55 -6.11 -9.59
C LEU A 454 12.46 -5.53 -8.49
N SER A 455 13.65 -6.09 -8.32
CA SER A 455 14.68 -5.57 -7.42
C SER A 455 15.60 -4.54 -8.09
N SER A 456 15.33 -4.04 -9.30
CA SER A 456 16.20 -3.04 -9.94
C SER A 456 16.05 -1.65 -9.30
N LEU A 457 16.97 -0.72 -9.63
CA LEU A 457 16.86 0.68 -9.23
C LEU A 457 15.68 1.37 -9.94
N LEU A 458 15.44 1.01 -11.20
CA LEU A 458 14.25 1.47 -11.95
C LEU A 458 12.95 1.09 -11.23
N SER A 459 12.81 -0.18 -10.83
CA SER A 459 11.63 -0.64 -10.09
C SER A 459 11.52 0.00 -8.71
N ALA A 460 12.64 0.26 -8.03
CA ALA A 460 12.64 0.99 -6.76
C ALA A 460 12.17 2.44 -6.94
N THR A 461 12.63 3.12 -8.00
CA THR A 461 12.20 4.49 -8.35
C THR A 461 10.71 4.52 -8.70
N LYS A 462 10.21 3.57 -9.51
CA LYS A 462 8.78 3.41 -9.81
C LYS A 462 7.94 3.23 -8.54
N ARG A 463 8.39 2.39 -7.59
CA ARG A 463 7.72 2.21 -6.28
C ARG A 463 7.65 3.52 -5.49
N LEU A 464 8.77 4.24 -5.36
CA LEU A 464 8.79 5.51 -4.64
C LEU A 464 7.86 6.56 -5.27
N ILE A 465 7.85 6.66 -6.60
CA ILE A 465 6.95 7.55 -7.35
C ILE A 465 5.49 7.16 -7.12
N SER A 466 5.17 5.85 -7.17
CA SER A 466 3.82 5.34 -6.93
C SER A 466 3.32 5.68 -5.53
N VAL A 467 4.16 5.49 -4.50
CA VAL A 467 3.82 5.85 -3.12
C VAL A 467 3.70 7.37 -2.94
N ARG A 468 4.55 8.16 -3.60
CA ARG A 468 4.42 9.63 -3.57
C ARG A 468 3.06 10.06 -4.14
N LYS A 469 2.60 9.43 -5.23
CA LYS A 469 1.32 9.75 -5.89
C LYS A 469 0.09 9.32 -5.10
N SER A 470 0.23 8.46 -4.09
CA SER A 470 -0.91 8.00 -3.27
C SER A 470 -1.36 9.01 -2.20
N THR A 471 -0.73 10.19 -2.13
CA THR A 471 -0.99 11.22 -1.12
C THR A 471 -0.61 12.60 -1.65
N LEU A 472 -1.37 13.62 -1.26
CA LEU A 472 -1.05 15.02 -1.59
C LEU A 472 -0.10 15.65 -0.56
N ALA A 473 0.13 15.01 0.58
CA ALA A 473 0.92 15.57 1.67
C ALA A 473 2.39 15.81 1.29
N PHE A 474 2.96 15.03 0.36
CA PHE A 474 4.32 15.28 -0.13
C PHE A 474 4.43 16.54 -1.01
N GLY A 475 3.46 16.78 -1.89
CA GLY A 475 3.45 17.95 -2.77
C GLY A 475 2.98 19.22 -2.05
N ARG A 476 1.85 19.14 -1.34
CA ARG A 476 1.12 20.31 -0.81
C ARG A 476 1.21 20.48 0.71
N GLY A 477 1.68 19.47 1.43
CA GLY A 477 1.68 19.48 2.89
C GLY A 477 2.75 20.36 3.52
N THR A 478 2.48 20.82 4.74
CA THR A 478 3.48 21.49 5.59
C THR A 478 4.61 20.53 5.97
N MET A 479 5.71 21.05 6.52
CA MET A 479 6.83 20.25 7.00
C MET A 479 7.21 20.66 8.42
N SER A 480 7.24 19.69 9.33
CA SER A 480 7.64 19.89 10.73
C SER A 480 8.75 18.90 11.12
N PHE A 481 9.90 19.40 11.55
CA PHE A 481 11.00 18.53 11.96
C PHE A 481 10.77 17.90 13.33
N ILE A 482 11.00 16.59 13.43
CA ILE A 482 11.18 15.88 14.71
C ILE A 482 12.67 15.89 15.02
N ARG A 483 13.04 16.19 16.27
CA ARG A 483 14.43 16.43 16.66
C ARG A 483 14.95 15.30 17.55
N PRO A 484 15.32 14.13 16.97
CA PRO A 484 16.00 13.10 17.74
C PRO A 484 17.34 13.60 18.27
N SER A 485 17.77 13.02 19.39
CA SER A 485 19.11 13.21 19.95
C SER A 485 20.20 12.67 18.99
N ASN A 486 19.89 11.61 18.25
CA ASN A 486 20.76 11.05 17.22
C ASN A 486 20.81 11.99 16.00
N ARG A 487 21.97 12.61 15.77
CA ARG A 487 22.19 13.56 14.67
C ARG A 487 22.24 12.90 13.29
N ALA A 488 22.54 11.61 13.22
CA ALA A 488 22.56 10.86 11.97
C ALA A 488 21.16 10.54 11.44
N VAL A 489 20.10 10.67 12.27
CA VAL A 489 18.73 10.38 11.86
C VAL A 489 17.96 11.66 11.60
N LEU A 490 17.59 11.89 10.33
CA LEU A 490 16.69 12.95 9.93
C LEU A 490 15.24 12.47 10.05
N ALA A 491 14.43 13.15 10.85
CA ALA A 491 13.01 12.85 11.00
C ALA A 491 12.14 14.10 10.84
N TYR A 492 11.04 13.97 10.10
CA TYR A 492 10.10 15.08 9.87
C TYR A 492 8.72 14.55 9.52
N VAL A 493 7.71 15.38 9.75
CA VAL A 493 6.31 15.10 9.43
C VAL A 493 5.87 16.00 8.28
N ARG A 494 5.21 15.40 7.29
CA ARG A 494 4.45 16.09 6.25
C ARG A 494 2.97 16.00 6.59
N GLN A 495 2.28 17.13 6.60
CA GLN A 495 0.85 17.17 6.93
C GLN A 495 0.07 17.99 5.92
N TYR A 496 -0.99 17.40 5.37
CA TYR A 496 -1.93 18.07 4.49
C TYR A 496 -3.33 17.59 4.83
N GLU A 497 -4.20 18.53 5.22
CA GLU A 497 -5.54 18.21 5.74
C GLU A 497 -5.44 17.15 6.87
N ASP A 498 -6.14 16.02 6.73
CA ASP A 498 -6.14 14.93 7.71
C ASP A 498 -4.99 13.91 7.52
N GLU A 499 -4.25 14.01 6.39
CA GLU A 499 -3.14 13.12 6.09
C GLU A 499 -1.87 13.56 6.81
N VAL A 500 -1.29 12.63 7.58
CA VAL A 500 -0.06 12.84 8.34
C VAL A 500 0.95 11.76 7.97
N ILE A 501 2.11 12.18 7.44
CA ILE A 501 3.18 11.28 7.02
C ILE A 501 4.44 11.57 7.83
N LEU A 502 4.91 10.58 8.57
CA LEU A 502 6.20 10.61 9.26
C LEU A 502 7.29 10.02 8.35
N CYS A 503 8.29 10.83 8.01
CA CYS A 503 9.48 10.41 7.29
C CYS A 503 10.66 10.29 8.26
N VAL A 504 11.38 9.16 8.22
CA VAL A 504 12.56 8.92 9.03
C VAL A 504 13.67 8.37 8.14
N ALA A 505 14.85 8.98 8.17
CA ALA A 505 15.95 8.65 7.28
C ALA A 505 17.28 8.57 8.06
N ASN A 506 18.02 7.50 7.87
CA ASN A 506 19.36 7.33 8.40
C ASN A 506 20.40 7.84 7.41
N LEU A 507 21.16 8.87 7.78
CA LEU A 507 22.24 9.43 6.96
C LEU A 507 23.58 8.71 7.17
N SER A 508 23.68 7.81 8.15
CA SER A 508 24.91 7.08 8.46
C SER A 508 25.05 5.80 7.63
N ARG A 509 26.30 5.43 7.35
CA ARG A 509 26.68 4.13 6.78
C ARG A 509 26.52 2.94 7.74
N SER A 510 26.13 3.20 8.98
CA SER A 510 25.94 2.19 10.03
C SER A 510 24.49 2.15 10.49
N ALA A 511 24.07 1.04 11.09
CA ALA A 511 22.74 0.94 11.66
C ALA A 511 22.59 1.94 12.82
N GLN A 512 21.47 2.65 12.85
CA GLN A 512 21.18 3.67 13.85
C GLN A 512 19.91 3.32 14.62
N ALA A 513 19.91 3.66 15.91
CA ALA A 513 18.73 3.62 16.75
C ALA A 513 18.44 5.04 17.24
N THR A 514 17.16 5.40 17.31
CA THR A 514 16.75 6.68 17.90
C THR A 514 15.36 6.61 18.49
N GLU A 515 15.13 7.48 19.47
CA GLU A 515 13.82 7.78 20.00
C GLU A 515 13.25 9.03 19.32
N LEU A 516 11.97 9.00 18.98
CA LEU A 516 11.24 10.10 18.35
C LEU A 516 10.13 10.59 19.28
N ASP A 517 10.08 11.89 19.55
CA ASP A 517 8.92 12.48 20.24
C ASP A 517 7.77 12.60 19.23
N LEU A 518 6.81 11.69 19.35
CA LEU A 518 5.59 11.64 18.54
C LEU A 518 4.33 11.89 19.39
N SER A 519 4.47 12.45 20.58
CA SER A 519 3.38 12.65 21.55
C SER A 519 2.17 13.40 20.97
N ALA A 520 2.39 14.29 20.01
CA ALA A 520 1.34 15.02 19.28
C ALA A 520 0.39 14.11 18.48
N TRP A 521 0.80 12.88 18.15
CA TRP A 521 0.03 11.90 17.39
C TRP A 521 -0.24 10.63 18.20
N LYS A 522 -0.36 10.76 19.53
CA LYS A 522 -0.75 9.67 20.43
C LYS A 522 -1.97 8.91 19.89
N ASP A 523 -1.96 7.59 20.09
CA ASP A 523 -2.97 6.62 19.66
C ASP A 523 -3.06 6.38 18.14
N ARG A 524 -2.34 7.15 17.30
CA ARG A 524 -2.19 6.83 15.88
C ARG A 524 -1.26 5.63 15.66
N ILE A 525 -1.50 4.89 14.59
CA ILE A 525 -0.75 3.71 14.20
C ILE A 525 0.13 4.08 13.01
N PRO A 526 1.47 4.08 13.13
CA PRO A 526 2.35 4.24 11.99
C PRO A 526 2.21 3.04 11.06
N GLN A 527 1.81 3.28 9.81
CA GLN A 527 1.76 2.27 8.77
C GLN A 527 2.82 2.59 7.72
N GLU A 528 3.80 1.70 7.57
CA GLU A 528 4.89 1.84 6.60
C GLU A 528 4.30 1.82 5.18
N MET A 529 4.65 2.78 4.32
CA MET A 529 3.93 3.05 3.08
C MET A 529 4.35 2.18 1.90
N LEU A 530 5.57 1.61 1.89
CA LEU A 530 6.06 0.76 0.80
C LEU A 530 5.51 -0.67 0.88
N GLY A 531 5.50 -1.26 2.08
CA GLY A 531 5.06 -2.62 2.38
C GLY A 531 3.79 -2.70 3.24
N ARG A 532 3.15 -1.55 3.53
CA ARG A 532 1.84 -1.44 4.20
C ARG A 532 1.78 -2.05 5.60
N THR A 533 2.93 -2.29 6.22
CA THR A 533 3.06 -2.96 7.51
C THR A 533 2.73 -1.99 8.65
N ARG A 534 1.89 -2.43 9.60
CA ARG A 534 1.54 -1.64 10.79
C ARG A 534 2.58 -1.81 11.88
N PHE A 535 3.07 -0.70 12.40
CA PHE A 535 3.97 -0.65 13.55
C PHE A 535 3.17 -0.46 14.86
N PRO A 536 3.78 -0.65 16.04
CA PRO A 536 3.11 -0.39 17.32
C PRO A 536 2.50 1.01 17.39
N ALA A 537 1.34 1.14 18.04
CA ALA A 537 0.66 2.43 18.21
C ALA A 537 1.54 3.42 19.00
N ILE A 538 1.42 4.71 18.67
CA ILE A 538 2.16 5.77 19.35
C ILE A 538 1.58 5.96 20.76
N GLY A 539 2.42 5.73 21.77
CA GLY A 539 2.07 5.94 23.18
C GLY A 539 2.49 7.32 23.70
N GLU A 540 2.58 7.45 25.02
CA GLU A 540 3.13 8.66 25.68
C GLU A 540 4.66 8.66 25.77
N LEU A 541 5.29 7.50 25.64
CA LEU A 541 6.74 7.37 25.66
C LEU A 541 7.35 7.71 24.29
N PRO A 542 8.61 8.16 24.24
CA PRO A 542 9.34 8.34 22.99
C PRO A 542 9.31 7.08 22.14
N TYR A 543 9.06 7.25 20.84
CA TYR A 543 8.87 6.16 19.90
C TYR A 543 10.23 5.65 19.42
N MET A 544 10.62 4.45 19.85
CA MET A 544 11.89 3.84 19.45
C MET A 544 11.83 3.30 18.03
N ILE A 545 12.81 3.68 17.20
CA ILE A 545 12.96 3.17 15.84
C ILE A 545 14.42 2.81 15.55
N THR A 546 14.61 1.77 14.75
CA THR A 546 15.92 1.34 14.27
C THR A 546 15.94 1.32 12.76
N LEU A 547 17.03 1.79 12.16
CA LEU A 547 17.20 1.91 10.72
C LEU A 547 18.52 1.25 10.29
N ALA A 548 18.46 0.50 9.19
CA ALA A 548 19.64 -0.03 8.52
C ALA A 548 20.54 1.11 7.98
N PRO A 549 21.81 0.85 7.63
CA PRO A 549 22.65 1.80 6.91
C PRO A 549 21.94 2.44 5.72
N TYR A 550 21.87 3.77 5.70
CA TYR A 550 21.16 4.54 4.66
C TYR A 550 19.67 4.19 4.48
N GLY A 551 19.07 3.47 5.43
CA GLY A 551 17.66 3.09 5.39
C GLY A 551 16.74 4.27 5.70
N PHE A 552 15.53 4.22 5.16
CA PHE A 552 14.48 5.19 5.46
C PHE A 552 13.13 4.51 5.62
N TYR A 553 12.19 5.20 6.24
CA TYR A 553 10.78 4.82 6.34
C TYR A 553 9.90 6.02 6.02
N TRP A 554 8.82 5.76 5.30
CA TRP A 554 7.66 6.65 5.21
C TRP A 554 6.49 5.97 5.91
N PHE A 555 5.97 6.59 6.96
CA PHE A 555 4.82 6.09 7.69
C PHE A 555 3.62 7.00 7.48
N ARG A 556 2.49 6.46 7.06
CA ARG A 556 1.21 7.15 7.24
C ARG A 556 0.75 6.94 8.69
N LEU A 557 0.48 8.01 9.41
CA LEU A 557 -0.03 7.94 10.78
C LEU A 557 -1.55 7.81 10.74
N CYS A 558 -2.01 6.56 10.67
CA CYS A 558 -3.42 6.22 10.58
C CYS A 558 -4.11 6.42 11.93
N GLU A 559 -5.35 6.89 11.90
CA GLU A 559 -6.22 6.78 13.07
C GLU A 559 -6.42 5.32 13.43
N ARG A 560 -6.69 5.07 14.71
CA ARG A 560 -7.08 3.76 15.17
C ARG A 560 -8.44 3.43 14.54
N ASP A 561 -8.50 2.37 13.75
CA ASP A 561 -9.75 1.91 13.12
C ASP A 561 -10.89 1.95 14.15
N ALA A 562 -11.94 2.74 13.89
CA ALA A 562 -13.10 2.85 14.76
C ALA A 562 -13.83 1.51 14.95
N SER A 563 -13.54 0.51 14.10
CA SER A 563 -14.00 -0.87 14.21
C SER A 563 -13.25 -1.69 15.27
N GLN A 564 -12.10 -1.22 15.75
CA GLN A 564 -11.55 -1.66 17.03
C GLN A 564 -12.00 -0.65 18.08
N HIS A 565 -13.21 -0.80 18.61
CA HIS A 565 -13.60 -0.12 19.84
C HIS A 565 -12.46 -0.25 20.84
N PRO A 566 -11.73 0.83 21.16
CA PRO A 566 -11.01 0.86 22.42
C PRO A 566 -12.16 0.90 23.42
N THR A 567 -12.42 -0.21 24.10
CA THR A 567 -13.10 -0.09 25.38
C THR A 567 -12.22 0.82 26.22
N THR A 568 -12.54 2.11 26.24
CA THR A 568 -12.20 2.99 27.33
C THR A 568 -12.77 2.29 28.55
N SER A 569 -11.91 1.53 29.23
CA SER A 569 -12.24 0.95 30.51
C SER A 569 -12.32 2.11 31.47
N ALA A 570 -13.50 2.75 31.56
CA ALA A 570 -13.93 3.29 32.82
C ALA A 570 -13.77 2.14 33.82
N VAL A 571 -12.83 2.26 34.77
CA VAL A 571 -12.65 1.27 35.82
C VAL A 571 -14.02 1.10 36.47
N PRO A 572 -14.69 -0.06 36.33
CA PRO A 572 -16.03 -0.22 36.87
C PRO A 572 -15.97 -0.07 38.40
N GLU A 573 -16.99 0.54 39.02
CA GLU A 573 -17.18 0.36 40.45
C GLU A 573 -17.44 -1.13 40.71
N PHE A 574 -16.50 -1.80 41.37
CA PHE A 574 -16.65 -3.20 41.73
C PHE A 574 -17.50 -3.35 42.98
N GLU A 575 -18.60 -4.09 42.88
CA GLU A 575 -19.38 -4.52 44.03
C GLU A 575 -18.56 -5.46 44.93
N THR A 576 -18.80 -5.38 46.24
CA THR A 576 -18.15 -6.28 47.22
C THR A 576 -19.12 -7.36 47.70
N LEU A 577 -18.85 -8.62 47.35
CA LEU A 577 -19.61 -9.78 47.80
C LEU A 577 -19.12 -10.22 49.19
N VAL A 578 -20.01 -10.21 50.18
CA VAL A 578 -19.69 -10.67 51.55
C VAL A 578 -20.05 -12.14 51.71
N VAL A 579 -19.05 -12.95 52.10
CA VAL A 579 -19.14 -14.41 52.24
C VAL A 579 -18.77 -14.81 53.68
N PRO A 580 -19.71 -15.25 54.52
CA PRO A 580 -19.45 -15.79 55.86
C PRO A 580 -18.54 -17.03 55.84
N LEU A 581 -17.86 -17.33 56.96
CA LEU A 581 -17.08 -18.58 57.11
C LEU A 581 -18.01 -19.80 57.02
N GLY A 582 -17.62 -20.82 56.24
CA GLY A 582 -18.38 -22.06 56.07
C GLY A 582 -19.59 -21.98 55.12
N ALA A 583 -19.83 -20.82 54.50
CA ALA A 583 -20.84 -20.64 53.46
C ALA A 583 -20.17 -20.37 52.10
N THR A 584 -20.79 -20.81 51.01
CA THR A 584 -20.42 -20.35 49.67
C THR A 584 -21.29 -19.14 49.31
N TRP A 585 -20.77 -18.21 48.50
CA TRP A 585 -21.53 -17.03 48.06
C TRP A 585 -22.83 -17.41 47.32
N MET A 586 -22.88 -18.63 46.79
CA MET A 586 -24.03 -19.20 46.09
C MET A 586 -25.17 -19.70 47.00
N THR A 587 -24.86 -20.14 48.23
CA THR A 587 -25.89 -20.65 49.17
C THR A 587 -26.62 -19.52 49.91
N LEU A 588 -26.18 -18.27 49.72
CA LEU A 588 -26.74 -17.09 50.38
C LEU A 588 -27.60 -16.29 49.40
N GLY A 589 -28.93 -16.42 49.53
CA GLY A 589 -29.89 -15.80 48.60
C GLY A 589 -29.70 -14.30 48.36
N ARG A 590 -29.25 -13.53 49.37
CA ARG A 590 -28.95 -12.10 49.22
C ARG A 590 -27.70 -11.86 48.36
N THR A 591 -26.60 -12.56 48.62
CA THR A 591 -25.33 -12.39 47.89
C THR A 591 -25.46 -12.87 46.44
N ARG A 592 -26.18 -13.98 46.23
CA ARG A 592 -26.54 -14.47 44.89
C ARG A 592 -27.37 -13.44 44.10
N GLY A 593 -28.36 -12.81 44.73
CA GLY A 593 -29.18 -11.79 44.08
C GLY A 593 -28.38 -10.55 43.65
N VAL A 594 -27.39 -10.11 44.45
CA VAL A 594 -26.46 -9.03 44.07
C VAL A 594 -25.57 -9.48 42.89
N PHE A 595 -25.09 -10.72 42.93
CA PHE A 595 -24.27 -11.25 41.84
C PHE A 595 -25.04 -11.33 40.50
N GLU A 596 -26.27 -11.83 40.51
CA GLU A 596 -27.14 -11.95 39.32
C GLU A 596 -27.59 -10.59 38.77
N ARG A 597 -27.83 -9.59 39.63
CA ARG A 597 -28.36 -8.28 39.22
C ARG A 597 -27.28 -7.25 38.88
N ASP A 598 -26.21 -7.20 39.67
CA ASP A 598 -25.28 -6.07 39.66
C ASP A 598 -23.88 -6.47 39.13
N VAL A 599 -23.41 -7.69 39.43
CA VAL A 599 -22.04 -8.13 39.07
C VAL A 599 -21.98 -8.79 37.70
N LEU A 600 -22.76 -9.86 37.50
CA LEU A 600 -22.69 -10.70 36.32
C LEU A 600 -23.12 -9.97 35.03
N PRO A 601 -24.20 -9.17 35.00
CA PRO A 601 -24.57 -8.37 33.82
C PRO A 601 -23.46 -7.41 33.37
N ALA A 602 -22.82 -6.73 34.32
CA ALA A 602 -21.73 -5.79 34.06
C ALA A 602 -20.48 -6.51 33.52
N HIS A 603 -20.23 -7.75 33.96
CA HIS A 603 -19.15 -8.58 33.43
C HIS A 603 -19.46 -9.10 32.01
N LEU A 604 -20.64 -9.65 31.78
CA LEU A 604 -21.01 -10.22 30.49
C LEU A 604 -21.01 -9.17 29.37
N ALA A 605 -21.48 -7.95 29.66
CA ALA A 605 -21.47 -6.84 28.71
C ALA A 605 -20.06 -6.47 28.21
N ARG A 606 -19.03 -6.59 29.06
CA ARG A 606 -17.63 -6.27 28.73
C ARG A 606 -16.87 -7.45 28.10
N THR A 607 -17.32 -8.69 28.30
CA THR A 607 -16.64 -9.87 27.74
C THR A 607 -16.96 -10.09 26.28
N ARG A 608 -15.94 -10.32 25.44
CA ARG A 608 -16.13 -10.51 23.99
C ARG A 608 -17.06 -11.67 23.63
N TRP A 609 -17.00 -12.77 24.38
CA TRP A 609 -17.73 -14.02 24.10
C TRP A 609 -19.25 -13.95 24.29
N TYR A 610 -19.75 -12.95 25.02
CA TYR A 610 -21.19 -12.77 25.24
C TYR A 610 -21.74 -11.72 24.24
N PRO A 611 -22.87 -11.98 23.56
CA PRO A 611 -23.32 -11.17 22.43
C PRO A 611 -23.97 -9.82 22.80
N GLU A 612 -24.60 -9.71 23.98
CA GLU A 612 -25.26 -8.48 24.43
C GLU A 612 -24.27 -7.56 25.14
N ARG A 613 -24.24 -6.27 24.76
CA ARG A 613 -23.27 -5.27 25.25
C ARG A 613 -23.86 -4.30 26.26
N SER A 614 -25.18 -4.31 26.45
CA SER A 614 -25.86 -3.48 27.44
C SER A 614 -26.12 -4.26 28.73
N PRO A 615 -25.47 -3.91 29.87
CA PRO A 615 -25.72 -4.59 31.15
C PRO A 615 -27.20 -4.60 31.55
N ARG A 616 -27.95 -3.55 31.20
CA ARG A 616 -29.38 -3.42 31.51
C ARG A 616 -30.27 -4.40 30.75
N ALA A 617 -29.80 -4.91 29.62
CA ALA A 617 -30.51 -5.89 28.81
C ALA A 617 -30.16 -7.35 29.18
N ILE A 618 -29.26 -7.56 30.15
CA ILE A 618 -28.78 -8.88 30.56
C ILE A 618 -29.42 -9.23 31.90
N HIS A 619 -30.21 -10.30 31.92
CA HIS A 619 -30.88 -10.82 33.11
C HIS A 619 -30.46 -12.28 33.34
N PRO A 620 -29.26 -12.53 33.88
CA PRO A 620 -28.75 -13.86 34.08
C PRO A 620 -29.33 -14.46 35.35
N ARG A 621 -29.70 -15.74 35.29
CA ARG A 621 -30.13 -16.52 36.45
C ARG A 621 -29.14 -17.66 36.65
N LEU A 622 -28.41 -17.65 37.76
CA LEU A 622 -27.56 -18.78 38.11
C LEU A 622 -28.46 -20.01 38.30
N THR A 623 -28.09 -21.17 37.79
CA THR A 623 -28.88 -22.40 37.93
C THR A 623 -28.22 -23.37 38.88
N SER A 624 -26.93 -23.65 38.69
CA SER A 624 -26.12 -24.52 39.52
C SER A 624 -24.66 -24.08 39.50
N ALA A 625 -23.82 -24.63 40.39
CA ALA A 625 -22.38 -24.67 40.16
C ALA A 625 -21.79 -25.95 40.73
N ILE A 626 -20.77 -26.46 40.04
CA ILE A 626 -20.10 -27.71 40.38
C ILE A 626 -18.65 -27.35 40.74
N PRO A 627 -18.11 -27.86 41.86
CA PRO A 627 -16.70 -27.66 42.19
C PRO A 627 -15.84 -28.40 41.17
N PHE A 628 -14.76 -27.77 40.69
CA PHE A 628 -13.91 -28.38 39.67
C PHE A 628 -12.90 -29.40 40.25
N CYS A 629 -12.72 -29.41 41.58
CA CYS A 629 -11.98 -30.41 42.34
C CYS A 629 -12.58 -30.63 43.74
N ILE A 630 -12.24 -31.74 44.38
CA ILE A 630 -12.86 -32.19 45.64
C ILE A 630 -12.27 -31.47 46.87
N GLU A 631 -10.98 -31.12 46.85
CA GLU A 631 -10.24 -30.58 48.02
C GLU A 631 -9.82 -29.10 47.87
N GLY A 632 -9.77 -28.37 49.00
CA GLY A 632 -9.19 -27.02 49.12
C GLY A 632 -10.19 -25.87 49.31
N ASP A 633 -9.91 -24.99 50.28
CA ASP A 633 -10.72 -23.80 50.61
C ASP A 633 -10.81 -22.77 49.47
N ASN A 634 -9.94 -22.87 48.46
CA ASN A 634 -9.85 -21.94 47.35
C ASN A 634 -10.10 -22.59 45.97
N ARG A 635 -10.83 -23.70 45.95
CA ARG A 635 -11.12 -24.46 44.73
C ARG A 635 -11.88 -23.64 43.67
N PRO A 636 -11.58 -23.81 42.37
CA PRO A 636 -12.37 -23.22 41.29
C PRO A 636 -13.73 -23.93 41.14
N TRP A 637 -14.70 -23.19 40.63
CA TRP A 637 -16.08 -23.63 40.42
C TRP A 637 -16.48 -23.41 38.97
N LEU A 638 -17.25 -24.34 38.39
CA LEU A 638 -17.98 -24.10 37.16
C LEU A 638 -19.40 -23.66 37.52
N ALA A 639 -19.68 -22.37 37.36
CA ALA A 639 -21.00 -21.80 37.55
C ALA A 639 -21.81 -21.84 36.25
N PHE A 640 -23.04 -22.31 36.33
CA PHE A 640 -23.97 -22.38 35.20
C PHE A 640 -25.05 -21.32 35.37
N PHE A 641 -25.39 -20.63 34.28
CA PHE A 641 -26.47 -19.65 34.29
C PHE A 641 -27.29 -19.69 33.01
N GLU A 642 -28.53 -19.26 33.10
CA GLU A 642 -29.44 -19.07 31.97
C GLU A 642 -29.62 -17.59 31.70
N ALA A 643 -29.69 -17.23 30.42
CA ALA A 643 -30.07 -15.90 30.00
C ALA A 643 -30.95 -15.95 28.76
N THR A 644 -32.02 -15.15 28.75
CA THR A 644 -32.94 -15.02 27.63
C THR A 644 -32.56 -13.84 26.76
N GLN A 645 -32.32 -14.09 25.48
CA GLN A 645 -32.03 -13.06 24.48
C GLN A 645 -32.97 -13.21 23.30
N ARG A 646 -33.65 -12.12 22.90
CA ARG A 646 -34.57 -12.11 21.75
C ARG A 646 -35.59 -13.26 21.76
N GLY A 647 -36.07 -13.65 22.94
CA GLY A 647 -37.04 -14.75 23.12
C GLY A 647 -36.46 -16.15 23.21
N VAL A 648 -35.14 -16.33 23.07
CA VAL A 648 -34.44 -17.62 23.20
C VAL A 648 -33.67 -17.67 24.51
N THR A 649 -33.99 -18.65 25.36
CA THR A 649 -33.22 -18.93 26.59
C THR A 649 -32.05 -19.84 26.26
N SER A 650 -30.84 -19.42 26.59
CA SER A 650 -29.62 -20.21 26.43
C SER A 650 -28.91 -20.41 27.76
N ARG A 651 -28.24 -21.55 27.91
CA ARG A 651 -27.45 -21.91 29.09
C ARG A 651 -25.97 -21.66 28.82
N TYR A 652 -25.27 -21.15 29.82
CA TYR A 652 -23.87 -20.77 29.76
C TYR A 652 -23.09 -21.30 30.94
N VAL A 653 -21.76 -21.38 30.79
CA VAL A 653 -20.82 -21.82 31.83
C VAL A 653 -19.71 -20.79 32.07
N LEU A 654 -19.36 -20.63 33.35
CA LEU A 654 -18.36 -19.68 33.84
C LEU A 654 -17.44 -20.37 34.85
N PRO A 655 -16.15 -20.55 34.52
CA PRO A 655 -15.14 -20.94 35.49
C PRO A 655 -14.83 -19.75 36.42
N MET A 656 -14.98 -19.95 37.72
CA MET A 656 -14.85 -18.90 38.72
C MET A 656 -13.97 -19.35 39.87
N GLN A 657 -13.08 -18.48 40.33
CA GLN A 657 -12.27 -18.73 41.53
C GLN A 657 -12.14 -17.46 42.35
N ILE A 658 -12.11 -17.60 43.67
CA ILE A 658 -11.72 -16.50 44.55
C ILE A 658 -10.21 -16.51 44.65
N ASN A 659 -9.56 -15.38 44.44
CA ASN A 659 -8.16 -15.21 44.80
C ASN A 659 -8.10 -14.32 46.05
N TRP A 660 -7.56 -14.83 47.16
CA TRP A 660 -7.49 -14.13 48.44
C TRP A 660 -6.33 -13.14 48.53
N VAL A 661 -6.20 -12.33 47.48
CA VAL A 661 -5.29 -11.20 47.38
C VAL A 661 -6.14 -9.94 47.28
N ARG A 662 -5.73 -8.90 48.02
CA ARG A 662 -6.41 -7.62 48.06
C ARG A 662 -6.59 -7.06 46.65
N PHE A 663 -7.84 -6.69 46.33
CA PHE A 663 -8.19 -6.12 45.03
C PHE A 663 -7.55 -4.73 44.86
N ASP A 664 -6.70 -4.57 43.85
CA ASP A 664 -6.14 -3.28 43.46
C ASP A 664 -7.17 -2.51 42.64
N ARG A 665 -7.73 -1.45 43.23
CA ARG A 665 -8.77 -0.62 42.60
C ARG A 665 -8.22 0.30 41.50
N GLU A 666 -6.91 0.51 41.44
CA GLU A 666 -6.26 1.40 40.47
C GLU A 666 -5.84 0.63 39.20
N ARG A 667 -5.71 -0.69 39.28
CA ARG A 667 -5.28 -1.55 38.16
C ARG A 667 -6.46 -2.36 37.62
N PHE A 668 -6.94 -1.99 36.43
CA PHE A 668 -8.03 -2.70 35.77
C PHE A 668 -7.65 -4.15 35.46
N ASN A 669 -8.37 -5.11 36.06
CA ASN A 669 -8.29 -6.52 35.72
C ASN A 669 -9.56 -6.96 34.96
N PRO A 670 -9.49 -7.22 33.64
CA PRO A 670 -10.66 -7.58 32.83
C PRO A 670 -11.32 -8.90 33.26
N ARG A 671 -10.58 -9.76 33.97
CA ARG A 671 -11.07 -11.06 34.48
C ARG A 671 -11.80 -10.95 35.80
N ALA A 672 -11.68 -9.82 36.52
CA ALA A 672 -12.34 -9.67 37.81
C ALA A 672 -13.86 -9.54 37.64
N PHE A 673 -14.63 -10.29 38.43
CA PHE A 673 -16.07 -10.13 38.58
C PHE A 673 -16.38 -9.07 39.63
N ALA A 674 -15.90 -9.29 40.86
CA ALA A 674 -16.24 -8.52 42.06
C ALA A 674 -15.14 -8.64 43.12
N ALA A 675 -15.07 -7.68 44.03
CA ALA A 675 -14.33 -7.85 45.28
C ALA A 675 -15.09 -8.84 46.19
N VAL A 676 -14.38 -9.62 46.98
CA VAL A 676 -14.94 -10.58 47.93
C VAL A 676 -14.38 -10.33 49.32
N ARG A 677 -15.23 -10.43 50.34
CA ARG A 677 -14.80 -10.32 51.74
C ARG A 677 -15.33 -11.48 52.57
N GLN A 678 -14.44 -12.11 53.35
CA GLN A 678 -14.78 -13.12 54.35
C GLN A 678 -14.12 -12.77 55.68
N GLY A 679 -14.91 -12.29 56.65
CA GLY A 679 -14.37 -11.76 57.91
C GLY A 679 -13.48 -10.53 57.68
N ALA A 680 -12.21 -10.63 58.10
CA ALA A 680 -11.15 -9.64 57.85
C ALA A 680 -10.34 -9.91 56.56
N ARG A 681 -10.60 -11.02 55.87
CA ARG A 681 -9.90 -11.42 54.64
C ARG A 681 -10.58 -10.78 53.43
N GLU A 682 -9.79 -10.11 52.59
CA GLU A 682 -10.23 -9.56 51.31
C GLU A 682 -9.70 -10.43 50.16
N GLY A 683 -10.47 -10.54 49.09
CA GLY A 683 -10.13 -11.28 47.88
C GLY A 683 -10.85 -10.73 46.66
N THR A 684 -10.62 -11.37 45.51
CA THR A 684 -11.22 -11.00 44.22
C THR A 684 -11.81 -12.25 43.58
N LEU A 685 -13.05 -12.18 43.09
CA LEU A 685 -13.67 -13.23 42.30
C LEU A 685 -13.26 -13.04 40.83
N LEU A 686 -12.66 -14.07 40.22
CA LEU A 686 -12.07 -14.00 38.88
C LEU A 686 -12.72 -15.00 37.92
N ASP A 687 -12.82 -14.64 36.63
CA ASP A 687 -13.00 -15.58 35.52
C ASP A 687 -11.66 -16.27 35.25
N VAL A 688 -11.62 -17.58 35.49
CA VAL A 688 -10.39 -18.38 35.42
C VAL A 688 -10.32 -19.28 34.19
N ALA A 689 -11.19 -19.08 33.19
CA ALA A 689 -11.23 -19.95 32.01
C ALA A 689 -9.90 -20.06 31.25
N SER A 690 -9.04 -19.04 31.33
CA SER A 690 -7.70 -19.02 30.73
C SER A 690 -6.61 -18.77 31.77
N ASP A 691 -6.88 -19.11 33.04
CA ASP A 691 -5.91 -19.01 34.12
C ASP A 691 -4.96 -20.24 34.11
N PRO A 692 -3.64 -20.05 34.28
CA PRO A 692 -2.68 -21.16 34.28
C PRO A 692 -3.00 -22.27 35.29
N ASP A 693 -3.44 -21.92 36.50
CA ASP A 693 -3.70 -22.91 37.55
C ASP A 693 -4.95 -23.73 37.21
N PHE A 694 -6.00 -23.07 36.70
CA PHE A 694 -7.23 -23.73 36.27
C PHE A 694 -7.00 -24.67 35.09
N VAL A 695 -6.25 -24.23 34.07
CA VAL A 695 -5.95 -25.05 32.87
C VAL A 695 -5.05 -26.24 33.23
N THR A 696 -4.10 -26.04 34.15
CA THR A 696 -3.27 -27.13 34.68
C THR A 696 -4.13 -28.18 35.38
N LEU A 697 -5.04 -27.74 36.26
CA LEU A 697 -5.97 -28.62 36.96
C LEU A 697 -6.90 -29.36 35.99
N LEU A 698 -7.38 -28.70 34.93
CA LEU A 698 -8.20 -29.33 33.89
C LEU A 698 -7.46 -30.49 33.21
N LEU A 699 -6.21 -30.29 32.82
CA LEU A 699 -5.39 -31.34 32.19
C LEU A 699 -5.04 -32.49 33.14
N GLN A 700 -4.81 -32.18 34.42
CA GLN A 700 -4.59 -33.20 35.47
C GLN A 700 -5.83 -34.06 35.68
N ASN A 701 -7.00 -33.43 35.84
CA ASN A 701 -8.28 -34.12 35.98
C ASN A 701 -8.61 -34.98 34.74
N LEU A 702 -8.25 -34.48 33.54
CA LEU A 702 -8.39 -35.22 32.29
C LEU A 702 -7.51 -36.47 32.25
N ARG A 703 -6.24 -36.36 32.63
CA ARG A 703 -5.33 -37.51 32.74
C ARG A 703 -5.82 -38.53 33.76
N ALA A 704 -6.39 -38.08 34.87
CA ALA A 704 -6.92 -38.94 35.94
C ALA A 704 -8.27 -39.60 35.60
N SER A 705 -8.90 -39.26 34.46
CA SER A 705 -10.29 -39.66 34.13
C SER A 705 -11.26 -39.34 35.27
N LEU A 706 -11.11 -38.16 35.90
CA LEU A 706 -11.87 -37.81 37.09
C LEU A 706 -13.37 -37.69 36.76
N VAL A 707 -14.20 -38.06 37.74
CA VAL A 707 -15.65 -37.83 37.70
C VAL A 707 -16.04 -37.09 38.97
N VAL A 708 -16.66 -35.92 38.82
CA VAL A 708 -17.14 -35.09 39.95
C VAL A 708 -18.65 -35.05 39.95
N GLU A 709 -19.27 -35.43 41.06
CA GLU A 709 -20.73 -35.46 41.22
C GLU A 709 -21.19 -34.43 42.25
N GLU A 710 -22.19 -33.62 41.89
CA GLU A 710 -22.78 -32.61 42.76
C GLU A 710 -24.26 -32.39 42.38
N GLN A 711 -25.17 -32.52 43.36
CA GLN A 711 -26.61 -32.22 43.19
C GLN A 711 -27.31 -32.90 41.98
N GLY A 712 -26.90 -34.11 41.61
CA GLY A 712 -27.49 -34.87 40.50
C GLY A 712 -26.94 -34.53 39.12
N ALA A 713 -25.89 -33.70 39.04
CA ALA A 713 -25.10 -33.46 37.84
C ALA A 713 -23.70 -34.09 37.99
N GLN A 714 -23.18 -34.66 36.91
CA GLN A 714 -21.88 -35.32 36.86
C GLN A 714 -20.98 -34.63 35.82
N LEU A 715 -19.82 -34.14 36.25
CA LEU A 715 -18.78 -33.61 35.37
C LEU A 715 -17.76 -34.72 35.10
N ALA A 716 -17.78 -35.26 33.89
CA ALA A 716 -16.95 -36.39 33.47
C ALA A 716 -15.78 -35.91 32.59
N PHE A 717 -14.56 -36.24 33.00
CA PHE A 717 -13.34 -35.99 32.23
C PHE A 717 -12.97 -37.25 31.44
N ARG A 718 -13.01 -37.17 30.11
CA ARG A 718 -12.85 -38.31 29.20
C ARG A 718 -11.58 -38.17 28.34
N PRO A 719 -10.44 -38.75 28.75
CA PRO A 719 -9.23 -38.75 27.92
C PRO A 719 -9.36 -39.69 26.72
N THR A 720 -8.57 -39.45 25.67
CA THR A 720 -8.33 -40.39 24.57
C THR A 720 -7.03 -41.17 24.79
N ALA A 721 -6.79 -42.21 23.99
CA ALA A 721 -5.54 -42.97 24.05
C ALA A 721 -4.30 -42.10 23.75
N ARG A 722 -4.46 -41.06 22.91
CA ARG A 722 -3.38 -40.14 22.53
C ARG A 722 -2.83 -39.30 23.68
N LEU A 723 -3.67 -38.96 24.66
CA LEU A 723 -3.20 -38.22 25.84
C LEU A 723 -2.25 -39.06 26.70
N ALA A 724 -2.48 -40.39 26.77
CA ALA A 724 -1.62 -41.30 27.52
C ALA A 724 -0.22 -41.45 26.90
N GLU A 725 -0.07 -41.22 25.59
CA GLU A 725 1.22 -41.24 24.88
C GLU A 725 2.09 -40.01 25.24
N LYS A 726 1.50 -38.93 25.76
CA LYS A 726 2.21 -37.69 26.10
C LYS A 726 2.77 -37.75 27.53
N PRO A 727 4.06 -37.41 27.74
CA PRO A 727 4.67 -37.46 29.07
C PRO A 727 3.98 -36.49 30.02
N ASP A 728 3.79 -36.93 31.26
CA ASP A 728 3.31 -36.09 32.35
C ASP A 728 4.46 -35.21 32.83
N LYS A 729 4.45 -33.94 32.39
CA LYS A 729 5.48 -32.96 32.72
C LYS A 729 4.84 -31.70 33.32
N PRO A 730 5.56 -30.96 34.18
CA PRO A 730 5.08 -29.67 34.69
C PRO A 730 4.83 -28.70 33.54
N LEU A 731 3.66 -28.07 33.52
CA LEU A 731 3.30 -27.07 32.53
C LEU A 731 3.95 -25.72 32.85
N GLN A 732 4.54 -25.04 31.86
CA GLN A 732 5.30 -23.80 32.09
C GLN A 732 4.70 -22.58 31.40
N ASN A 733 4.17 -22.75 30.19
CA ASN A 733 3.74 -21.69 29.29
C ASN A 733 2.26 -21.87 28.91
N ILE A 734 1.37 -21.17 29.60
CA ILE A 734 -0.07 -21.18 29.34
C ILE A 734 -0.49 -19.78 28.83
N ARG A 735 -1.02 -19.70 27.62
CA ARG A 735 -1.37 -18.43 26.95
C ARG A 735 -2.77 -18.45 26.36
N ALA A 736 -3.58 -17.46 26.72
CA ALA A 736 -4.91 -17.25 26.14
C ALA A 736 -4.83 -16.77 24.68
N VAL A 737 -5.75 -17.21 23.83
CA VAL A 737 -5.94 -16.74 22.46
C VAL A 737 -7.03 -15.66 22.44
N GLU A 738 -6.67 -14.41 22.16
CA GLU A 738 -7.58 -13.26 22.31
C GLU A 738 -8.46 -12.97 21.08
N THR A 739 -8.31 -13.73 20.00
CA THR A 739 -8.95 -13.51 18.68
C THR A 739 -10.32 -14.19 18.53
N GLU A 740 -10.68 -15.16 19.38
CA GLU A 740 -11.94 -15.89 19.26
C GLU A 740 -13.16 -15.14 19.83
N GLN A 741 -14.31 -15.28 19.15
CA GLN A 741 -15.50 -14.46 19.41
C GLN A 741 -16.55 -15.12 20.31
N SER A 742 -16.53 -16.44 20.54
CA SER A 742 -17.62 -17.16 21.22
C SER A 742 -17.18 -18.13 22.33
N ASN A 743 -15.94 -18.64 22.26
CA ASN A 743 -15.38 -19.62 23.20
C ASN A 743 -14.09 -19.08 23.85
N SER A 744 -13.53 -19.81 24.82
CA SER A 744 -12.26 -19.45 25.45
C SER A 744 -11.19 -20.49 25.13
N THR A 745 -10.21 -20.11 24.32
CA THR A 745 -9.13 -20.99 23.86
C THR A 745 -7.79 -20.62 24.49
N THR A 746 -7.04 -21.63 24.92
CA THR A 746 -5.75 -21.49 25.60
C THR A 746 -4.72 -22.45 24.99
N LEU A 747 -3.53 -21.93 24.66
CA LEU A 747 -2.38 -22.70 24.22
C LEU A 747 -1.51 -23.08 25.43
N VAL A 748 -1.07 -24.34 25.49
CA VAL A 748 -0.31 -24.88 26.64
C VAL A 748 0.97 -25.54 26.14
N ASP A 749 2.13 -25.03 26.54
CA ASP A 749 3.50 -25.54 26.31
C ASP A 749 3.89 -25.83 24.85
N GLY A 750 3.07 -25.43 23.88
CA GLY A 750 3.20 -25.91 22.50
C GLY A 750 2.86 -27.39 22.35
N ASP A 751 2.12 -27.98 23.31
CA ASP A 751 1.68 -29.37 23.30
C ASP A 751 0.16 -29.51 23.18
N TYR A 752 -0.61 -28.57 23.73
CA TYR A 752 -2.08 -28.66 23.76
C TYR A 752 -2.77 -27.35 23.37
N VAL A 753 -3.96 -27.48 22.82
CA VAL A 753 -4.97 -26.43 22.65
C VAL A 753 -6.19 -26.81 23.47
N VAL A 754 -6.55 -25.98 24.45
CA VAL A 754 -7.72 -26.19 25.32
C VAL A 754 -8.79 -25.18 24.95
N LYS A 755 -9.93 -25.66 24.43
CA LYS A 755 -11.11 -24.83 24.07
C LYS A 755 -12.21 -25.11 25.09
N LEU A 756 -12.65 -24.07 25.79
CA LEU A 756 -13.76 -24.11 26.74
C LEU A 756 -15.00 -23.50 26.08
N TYR A 757 -16.08 -24.29 25.98
CA TYR A 757 -17.35 -23.85 25.42
C TYR A 757 -18.09 -22.97 26.42
N ARG A 758 -18.39 -21.73 26.06
CA ARG A 758 -19.08 -20.80 26.97
C ARG A 758 -20.59 -20.98 26.96
N ARG A 759 -21.16 -21.40 25.83
CA ARG A 759 -22.58 -21.72 25.67
C ARG A 759 -22.73 -23.24 25.64
N LEU A 760 -23.63 -23.76 26.47
CA LEU A 760 -23.91 -25.19 26.54
C LEU A 760 -25.11 -25.53 25.67
N GLU A 761 -24.94 -26.56 24.85
CA GLU A 761 -25.99 -27.15 24.05
C GLU A 761 -26.07 -28.64 24.36
N THR A 762 -27.29 -29.11 24.64
CA THR A 762 -27.56 -30.51 24.96
C THR A 762 -27.45 -31.37 23.70
N GLY A 763 -26.67 -32.45 23.78
CA GLY A 763 -26.48 -33.39 22.68
C GLY A 763 -25.01 -33.78 22.49
N ILE A 764 -24.77 -34.55 21.42
CA ILE A 764 -23.42 -34.93 21.00
C ILE A 764 -22.78 -33.73 20.28
N ASN A 765 -21.69 -33.22 20.84
CA ASN A 765 -20.95 -32.11 20.24
C ASN A 765 -20.19 -32.59 18.97
N PRO A 766 -20.40 -31.95 17.80
CA PRO A 766 -19.76 -32.35 16.55
C PRO A 766 -18.24 -32.34 16.57
N GLU A 767 -17.61 -31.36 17.23
CA GLU A 767 -16.14 -31.25 17.29
C GLU A 767 -15.52 -32.43 18.05
N ILE A 768 -16.14 -32.84 19.16
CA ILE A 768 -15.71 -34.01 19.94
C ILE A 768 -15.97 -35.31 19.16
N GLU A 769 -17.15 -35.46 18.54
CA GLU A 769 -17.51 -36.63 17.74
C GLU A 769 -16.55 -36.83 16.56
N MET A 770 -16.37 -35.78 15.75
CA MET A 770 -15.49 -35.78 14.57
C MET A 770 -14.03 -35.95 14.97
N GLY A 771 -13.57 -35.19 15.99
CA GLY A 771 -12.21 -35.29 16.50
C GLY A 771 -11.87 -36.69 17.01
N ARG A 772 -12.80 -37.33 17.74
CA ARG A 772 -12.62 -38.70 18.24
C ARG A 772 -12.58 -39.71 17.10
N PHE A 773 -13.50 -39.63 16.13
CA PHE A 773 -13.48 -40.52 14.97
C PHE A 773 -12.21 -40.38 14.13
N LEU A 774 -11.81 -39.14 13.80
CA LEU A 774 -10.61 -38.88 12.99
C LEU A 774 -9.32 -39.30 13.72
N THR A 775 -9.30 -39.21 15.05
CA THR A 775 -8.13 -39.56 15.87
C THR A 775 -8.01 -41.05 16.16
N ASP A 776 -9.10 -41.68 16.63
CA ASP A 776 -9.09 -43.03 17.19
C ASP A 776 -9.54 -44.11 16.19
N VAL A 777 -10.34 -43.74 15.18
CA VAL A 777 -10.93 -44.70 14.22
C VAL A 777 -10.26 -44.56 12.85
N ALA A 778 -10.41 -43.41 12.19
CA ALA A 778 -9.96 -43.23 10.81
C ALA A 778 -8.46 -42.90 10.68
N GLY A 779 -7.81 -42.43 11.75
CA GLY A 779 -6.38 -42.14 11.77
C GLY A 779 -5.92 -41.04 10.80
N PHE A 780 -6.74 -40.00 10.59
CA PHE A 780 -6.40 -38.90 9.69
C PHE A 780 -5.29 -38.02 10.28
N ALA A 781 -4.12 -37.98 9.64
CA ALA A 781 -2.92 -37.33 10.19
C ALA A 781 -2.96 -35.80 10.16
N ASN A 782 -3.70 -35.21 9.22
CA ASN A 782 -3.71 -33.77 8.94
C ASN A 782 -4.84 -33.02 9.68
N THR A 783 -5.12 -33.45 10.92
CA THR A 783 -5.96 -32.74 11.90
C THR A 783 -5.29 -32.86 13.28
N PRO A 784 -5.40 -31.84 14.16
CA PRO A 784 -4.95 -31.96 15.53
C PRO A 784 -5.64 -33.14 16.23
N ALA A 785 -4.86 -34.08 16.77
CA ALA A 785 -5.41 -35.22 17.49
C ALA A 785 -6.20 -34.78 18.73
N LEU A 786 -7.40 -35.34 18.90
CA LEU A 786 -8.21 -35.15 20.11
C LEU A 786 -7.51 -35.84 21.29
N MET A 787 -7.24 -35.08 22.35
CA MET A 787 -6.61 -35.56 23.59
C MET A 787 -7.64 -35.90 24.67
N GLY A 788 -8.80 -35.26 24.64
CA GLY A 788 -9.92 -35.59 25.52
C GLY A 788 -10.98 -34.50 25.59
N SER A 789 -12.07 -34.80 26.28
CA SER A 789 -13.21 -33.91 26.49
C SER A 789 -13.59 -33.82 27.96
N VAL A 790 -14.24 -32.71 28.32
CA VAL A 790 -14.94 -32.53 29.60
C VAL A 790 -16.42 -32.37 29.29
N GLU A 791 -17.24 -33.25 29.87
CA GLU A 791 -18.67 -33.34 29.57
C GLU A 791 -19.50 -33.24 30.86
N LEU A 792 -20.60 -32.50 30.79
CA LEU A 792 -21.60 -32.39 31.84
C LEU A 792 -22.75 -33.35 31.54
N ILE A 793 -23.05 -34.25 32.48
CA ILE A 793 -24.10 -35.27 32.39
C ILE A 793 -25.17 -34.97 33.43
N GLU A 794 -26.42 -34.82 32.99
CA GLU A 794 -27.58 -34.51 33.82
C GLU A 794 -28.76 -35.40 33.41
N GLY A 795 -28.94 -36.53 34.09
CA GLY A 795 -29.88 -37.57 33.65
C GLY A 795 -29.44 -38.16 32.31
N ASP A 796 -30.33 -38.12 31.31
CA ASP A 796 -30.03 -38.59 29.94
C ASP A 796 -29.39 -37.51 29.05
N ASN A 797 -29.21 -36.29 29.56
CA ASN A 797 -28.66 -35.17 28.81
C ASN A 797 -27.14 -35.07 29.00
N THR A 798 -26.41 -34.94 27.89
CA THR A 798 -24.96 -34.67 27.90
C THR A 798 -24.68 -33.33 27.22
N SER A 799 -23.75 -32.53 27.75
CA SER A 799 -23.32 -31.26 27.16
C SER A 799 -21.78 -31.13 27.23
N ALA A 800 -21.16 -30.68 26.15
CA ALA A 800 -19.71 -30.46 26.13
C ALA A 800 -19.32 -29.18 26.89
N VAL A 801 -18.34 -29.27 27.79
CA VAL A 801 -17.83 -28.14 28.59
C VAL A 801 -16.48 -27.69 28.04
N ALA A 802 -15.58 -28.62 27.73
CA ALA A 802 -14.28 -28.30 27.15
C ALA A 802 -13.77 -29.44 26.26
N VAL A 803 -12.88 -29.10 25.34
CA VAL A 803 -12.17 -30.04 24.47
C VAL A 803 -10.68 -29.71 24.48
N VAL A 804 -9.84 -30.75 24.43
CA VAL A 804 -8.38 -30.63 24.38
C VAL A 804 -7.87 -31.31 23.12
N HIS A 805 -7.14 -30.57 22.30
CA HIS A 805 -6.47 -31.05 21.09
C HIS A 805 -4.94 -30.96 21.24
N ALA A 806 -4.21 -31.72 20.43
CA ALA A 806 -2.78 -31.52 20.23
C ALA A 806 -2.50 -30.11 19.69
N PHE A 807 -1.42 -29.47 20.14
CA PHE A 807 -0.93 -28.27 19.49
C PHE A 807 -0.15 -28.63 18.21
N VAL A 808 -0.41 -27.88 17.15
CA VAL A 808 0.30 -28.00 15.87
C VAL A 808 1.02 -26.68 15.62
N GLY A 809 2.36 -26.70 15.65
CA GLY A 809 3.18 -25.54 15.32
C GLY A 809 2.98 -25.13 13.86
N ASN A 810 2.52 -23.91 13.63
CA ASN A 810 2.07 -23.43 12.32
C ASN A 810 2.55 -22.00 12.05
N GLN A 811 2.48 -21.57 10.78
CA GLN A 811 2.83 -20.21 10.33
C GLN A 811 1.62 -19.27 10.21
N GLY A 812 0.47 -19.65 10.78
CA GLY A 812 -0.79 -18.93 10.69
C GLY A 812 -1.88 -19.72 9.98
N ASP A 813 -3.09 -19.18 10.01
CA ASP A 813 -4.23 -19.74 9.30
C ASP A 813 -4.16 -19.43 7.79
N GLY A 814 -4.83 -20.26 6.99
CA GLY A 814 -4.84 -20.17 5.54
C GLY A 814 -5.39 -18.84 5.02
N TRP A 815 -6.32 -18.20 5.75
CA TRP A 815 -6.85 -16.89 5.36
C TRP A 815 -5.77 -15.82 5.50
N THR A 816 -5.11 -15.74 6.66
CA THR A 816 -4.03 -14.78 6.92
C THR A 816 -2.89 -14.91 5.90
N VAL A 817 -2.46 -16.14 5.60
CA VAL A 817 -1.40 -16.40 4.61
C VAL A 817 -1.82 -15.98 3.21
N THR A 818 -3.07 -16.29 2.82
CA THR A 818 -3.64 -15.90 1.52
C THR A 818 -3.72 -14.38 1.38
N GLN A 819 -4.18 -13.67 2.41
CA GLN A 819 -4.29 -12.21 2.37
C GLN A 819 -2.91 -11.55 2.21
N ALA A 820 -1.91 -12.01 2.95
CA ALA A 820 -0.56 -11.47 2.84
C ALA A 820 0.06 -11.71 1.45
N TYR A 821 -0.19 -12.88 0.84
CA TYR A 821 0.21 -13.15 -0.54
C TYR A 821 -0.50 -12.21 -1.53
N LEU A 822 -1.83 -12.05 -1.40
CA LEU A 822 -2.61 -11.23 -2.32
C LEU A 822 -2.23 -9.75 -2.26
N ASP A 823 -1.85 -9.23 -1.08
CA ASP A 823 -1.37 -7.85 -0.96
C ASP A 823 -0.07 -7.66 -1.77
N ARG A 824 0.88 -8.61 -1.69
CA ARG A 824 2.10 -8.58 -2.53
C ARG A 824 1.80 -8.75 -4.03
N PHE A 825 0.89 -9.67 -4.37
CA PHE A 825 0.46 -9.88 -5.74
C PHE A 825 -0.13 -8.60 -6.36
N VAL A 826 -0.97 -7.87 -5.61
CA VAL A 826 -1.52 -6.58 -6.07
C VAL A 826 -0.40 -5.56 -6.31
N ASP A 827 0.55 -5.44 -5.38
CA ASP A 827 1.65 -4.50 -5.52
C ASP A 827 2.57 -4.84 -6.72
N GLU A 828 2.80 -6.13 -6.99
CA GLU A 828 3.51 -6.60 -8.18
C GLU A 828 2.76 -6.23 -9.48
N GLN A 829 1.44 -6.47 -9.54
CA GLN A 829 0.63 -6.16 -10.72
C GLN A 829 0.56 -4.65 -11.03
N ARG A 830 0.74 -3.79 -10.02
CA ARG A 830 0.87 -2.34 -10.22
C ARG A 830 2.19 -1.93 -10.86
N LEU A 831 3.24 -2.74 -10.71
CA LEU A 831 4.58 -2.44 -11.25
C LEU A 831 4.81 -2.98 -12.66
N LEU A 832 4.16 -4.10 -13.01
CA LEU A 832 4.27 -4.74 -14.32
C LEU A 832 3.67 -3.88 -15.45
N THR A 833 4.20 -3.98 -16.67
CA THR A 833 3.67 -3.25 -17.84
C THR A 833 2.42 -3.93 -18.43
N THR A 834 1.62 -3.22 -19.24
CA THR A 834 0.42 -3.78 -19.90
C THR A 834 0.78 -4.77 -21.03
N ALA A 835 2.02 -4.70 -21.54
CA ALA A 835 2.53 -5.54 -22.63
C ALA A 835 3.17 -6.85 -22.14
N GLU A 836 3.49 -6.96 -20.86
CA GLU A 836 3.93 -8.21 -20.24
C GLU A 836 2.70 -9.09 -20.00
N GLN A 837 2.57 -10.18 -20.77
CA GLN A 837 1.68 -11.27 -20.36
C GLN A 837 2.10 -11.69 -18.94
N PRO A 838 1.15 -12.01 -18.04
CA PRO A 838 1.48 -12.49 -16.71
C PRO A 838 2.20 -13.84 -16.85
N GLY A 839 3.53 -13.79 -17.00
CA GLY A 839 4.39 -14.92 -16.74
C GLY A 839 4.11 -15.42 -15.32
N GLU A 840 4.29 -16.71 -15.09
CA GLU A 840 4.23 -17.27 -13.74
C GLU A 840 5.25 -16.51 -12.87
N SER A 841 4.78 -15.62 -11.99
CA SER A 841 5.71 -14.94 -11.08
C SER A 841 6.31 -15.98 -10.13
N ASP A 842 7.55 -15.74 -9.69
CA ASP A 842 8.27 -16.63 -8.78
C ASP A 842 7.48 -16.92 -7.48
N GLU A 843 6.58 -16.03 -7.06
CA GLU A 843 5.70 -16.23 -5.90
C GLU A 843 4.41 -16.99 -6.21
N THR A 844 3.93 -16.95 -7.46
CA THR A 844 2.67 -17.61 -7.86
C THR A 844 2.80 -19.14 -7.78
N VAL A 845 3.94 -19.69 -8.20
CA VAL A 845 4.16 -21.14 -8.23
C VAL A 845 4.14 -21.78 -6.83
N PRO A 846 4.87 -21.24 -5.82
CA PRO A 846 4.76 -21.71 -4.44
C PRO A 846 3.33 -21.64 -3.89
N TYR A 847 2.59 -20.57 -4.19
CA TYR A 847 1.21 -20.44 -3.70
C TYR A 847 0.27 -21.48 -4.29
N LEU A 848 0.34 -21.74 -5.60
CA LEU A 848 -0.48 -22.77 -6.24
C LEU A 848 -0.16 -24.18 -5.73
N ARG A 849 1.08 -24.44 -5.28
CA ARG A 849 1.42 -25.68 -4.57
C ARG A 849 0.68 -25.81 -3.24
N TYR A 850 0.54 -24.73 -2.47
CA TYR A 850 -0.28 -24.75 -1.24
C TYR A 850 -1.76 -25.05 -1.53
N MET A 851 -2.33 -24.47 -2.60
CA MET A 851 -3.71 -24.77 -3.01
C MET A 851 -3.87 -26.23 -3.48
N SER A 852 -2.88 -26.77 -4.17
CA SER A 852 -2.86 -28.18 -4.57
C SER A 852 -2.79 -29.09 -3.34
N GLN A 853 -1.91 -28.78 -2.38
CA GLN A 853 -1.77 -29.54 -1.14
C GLN A 853 -3.07 -29.48 -0.30
N THR A 854 -3.75 -28.33 -0.29
CA THR A 854 -5.08 -28.19 0.29
C THR A 854 -6.06 -29.16 -0.35
N GLY A 855 -6.12 -29.21 -1.69
CA GLY A 855 -7.00 -30.12 -2.43
C GLY A 855 -6.78 -31.58 -2.04
N ARG A 856 -5.50 -31.99 -1.95
CA ARG A 856 -5.12 -33.32 -1.50
C ARG A 856 -5.61 -33.64 -0.08
N ARG A 857 -5.35 -32.77 0.90
CA ARG A 857 -5.74 -33.03 2.31
C ARG A 857 -7.25 -33.07 2.51
N VAL A 858 -8.01 -32.28 1.76
CA VAL A 858 -9.48 -32.29 1.81
C VAL A 858 -10.04 -33.59 1.22
N ALA A 859 -9.45 -34.10 0.13
CA ALA A 859 -9.85 -35.40 -0.43
C ALA A 859 -9.55 -36.55 0.55
N GLU A 860 -8.34 -36.57 1.12
CA GLU A 860 -7.94 -37.56 2.12
C GLU A 860 -8.85 -37.53 3.36
N MET A 861 -9.27 -36.33 3.81
CA MET A 861 -10.24 -36.17 4.90
C MET A 861 -11.60 -36.79 4.55
N HIS A 862 -12.16 -36.51 3.37
CA HIS A 862 -13.45 -37.06 2.96
C HIS A 862 -13.40 -38.59 2.81
N VAL A 863 -12.30 -39.14 2.29
CA VAL A 863 -12.08 -40.59 2.22
C VAL A 863 -12.02 -41.19 3.62
N ALA A 864 -11.29 -40.56 4.55
CA ALA A 864 -11.21 -41.00 5.95
C ALA A 864 -12.59 -40.99 6.64
N LEU A 865 -13.41 -39.97 6.40
CA LEU A 865 -14.77 -39.85 6.93
C LEU A 865 -15.75 -40.87 6.37
N ALA A 866 -15.41 -41.51 5.26
CA ALA A 866 -16.23 -42.53 4.58
C ALA A 866 -15.72 -43.97 4.75
N ALA A 867 -14.59 -44.17 5.45
CA ALA A 867 -13.85 -45.43 5.40
C ALA A 867 -14.44 -46.58 6.23
N HIS A 868 -15.34 -46.29 7.18
CA HIS A 868 -15.80 -47.23 8.20
C HIS A 868 -17.33 -47.39 8.20
N ASP A 869 -17.83 -48.40 7.48
CA ASP A 869 -19.26 -48.73 7.38
C ASP A 869 -19.86 -49.26 8.69
N GLU A 870 -19.03 -49.78 9.60
CA GLU A 870 -19.43 -50.34 10.88
C GLU A 870 -19.80 -49.28 11.94
N VAL A 871 -19.39 -48.03 11.75
CA VAL A 871 -19.72 -46.92 12.64
C VAL A 871 -20.95 -46.20 12.09
N ALA A 872 -22.15 -46.55 12.58
CA ALA A 872 -23.43 -46.12 12.00
C ALA A 872 -23.56 -44.60 11.72
N ASP A 873 -23.04 -43.75 12.61
CA ASP A 873 -23.09 -42.28 12.46
C ASP A 873 -22.14 -41.75 11.36
N PHE A 874 -21.13 -42.54 10.95
CA PHE A 874 -20.14 -42.21 9.91
C PHE A 874 -20.30 -43.04 8.63
N ALA A 875 -21.02 -44.17 8.70
CA ALA A 875 -21.32 -45.03 7.56
C ALA A 875 -21.96 -44.20 6.42
N PRO A 876 -21.40 -44.18 5.20
CA PRO A 876 -21.95 -43.37 4.11
C PRO A 876 -23.38 -43.78 3.72
N ASP A 877 -24.27 -42.81 3.53
CA ASP A 877 -25.67 -43.06 3.13
C ASP A 877 -25.87 -42.75 1.64
N PRO A 878 -26.54 -43.62 0.85
CA PRO A 878 -26.83 -43.33 -0.55
C PRO A 878 -27.75 -42.11 -0.69
N ILE A 879 -27.42 -41.23 -1.64
CA ILE A 879 -28.27 -40.08 -1.99
C ILE A 879 -29.52 -40.61 -2.70
N THR A 880 -30.69 -40.29 -2.16
CA THR A 880 -31.98 -40.69 -2.73
C THR A 880 -32.62 -39.57 -3.55
N ALA A 881 -33.44 -39.93 -4.53
CA ALA A 881 -34.21 -38.94 -5.31
C ALA A 881 -35.15 -38.09 -4.43
N ALA A 882 -35.61 -38.62 -3.29
CA ALA A 882 -36.40 -37.86 -2.32
C ALA A 882 -35.57 -36.75 -1.65
N GLN A 883 -34.33 -37.06 -1.25
CA GLN A 883 -33.41 -36.08 -0.67
C GLN A 883 -33.02 -34.99 -1.68
N LEU A 884 -32.78 -35.34 -2.95
CA LEU A 884 -32.49 -34.34 -3.99
C LEU A 884 -33.66 -33.33 -4.15
N ARG A 885 -34.91 -33.82 -4.16
CA ARG A 885 -36.09 -32.95 -4.18
C ARG A 885 -36.18 -32.06 -2.95
N GLU A 886 -35.93 -32.63 -1.77
CA GLU A 886 -35.92 -31.87 -0.51
C GLU A 886 -34.86 -30.76 -0.51
N TRP A 887 -33.65 -31.03 -1.01
CA TRP A 887 -32.62 -30.01 -1.14
C TRP A 887 -33.02 -28.89 -2.08
N VAL A 888 -33.56 -29.21 -3.27
CA VAL A 888 -34.04 -28.20 -4.22
C VAL A 888 -35.12 -27.34 -3.60
N ASP A 889 -36.10 -27.95 -2.92
CA ASP A 889 -37.21 -27.21 -2.30
C ASP A 889 -36.71 -26.31 -1.16
N ASN A 890 -35.82 -26.81 -0.30
CA ASN A 890 -35.25 -26.04 0.81
C ASN A 890 -34.38 -24.86 0.31
N VAL A 891 -33.48 -25.10 -0.64
CA VAL A 891 -32.60 -24.05 -1.19
C VAL A 891 -33.40 -23.05 -2.02
N THR A 892 -34.43 -23.47 -2.74
CA THR A 892 -35.34 -22.56 -3.47
C THR A 892 -36.07 -21.64 -2.49
N ALA A 893 -36.74 -22.20 -1.47
CA ALA A 893 -37.45 -21.40 -0.48
C ALA A 893 -36.52 -20.43 0.26
N TYR A 894 -35.28 -20.87 0.53
CA TYR A 894 -34.26 -20.04 1.14
C TYR A 894 -33.80 -18.90 0.22
N ALA A 895 -33.47 -19.21 -1.04
CA ALA A 895 -33.04 -18.25 -2.04
C ALA A 895 -34.11 -17.19 -2.30
N GLU A 896 -35.38 -17.58 -2.48
CA GLU A 896 -36.49 -16.65 -2.67
C GLU A 896 -36.62 -15.68 -1.50
N ARG A 897 -36.54 -16.17 -0.25
CA ARG A 897 -36.56 -15.34 0.95
C ARG A 897 -35.41 -14.33 0.99
N VAL A 898 -34.20 -14.77 0.66
CA VAL A 898 -33.00 -13.92 0.65
C VAL A 898 -33.11 -12.85 -0.45
N ILE A 899 -33.54 -13.24 -1.66
CA ILE A 899 -33.76 -12.31 -2.77
C ILE A 899 -34.80 -11.25 -2.41
N ASP A 900 -35.92 -11.66 -1.80
CA ASP A 900 -36.99 -10.75 -1.38
C ASP A 900 -36.50 -9.76 -0.31
N GLU A 901 -35.69 -10.23 0.65
CA GLU A 901 -35.14 -9.39 1.71
C GLU A 901 -34.09 -8.38 1.20
N VAL A 902 -33.19 -8.80 0.31
CA VAL A 902 -32.22 -7.88 -0.32
C VAL A 902 -32.93 -6.85 -1.20
N LYS A 903 -33.94 -7.28 -1.96
CA LYS A 903 -34.78 -6.38 -2.78
C LYS A 903 -35.50 -5.34 -1.92
N ARG A 904 -36.04 -5.75 -0.76
CA ARG A 904 -36.70 -4.84 0.20
C ARG A 904 -35.75 -3.78 0.75
N ARG A 905 -34.46 -4.11 0.90
CA ARG A 905 -33.43 -3.19 1.42
C ARG A 905 -32.64 -2.46 0.33
N ARG A 906 -32.95 -2.66 -0.96
CA ARG A 906 -32.19 -2.15 -2.11
C ARG A 906 -31.79 -0.68 -1.99
N ASP A 907 -32.73 0.19 -1.62
CA ASP A 907 -32.47 1.64 -1.58
C ASP A 907 -31.61 2.07 -0.37
N GLN A 908 -31.45 1.18 0.63
CA GLN A 908 -30.58 1.36 1.80
C GLN A 908 -29.14 0.87 1.54
N LEU A 909 -28.91 0.19 0.41
CA LEU A 909 -27.59 -0.32 0.00
C LEU A 909 -26.83 0.70 -0.85
N LYS A 910 -25.52 0.50 -0.94
CA LYS A 910 -24.59 1.32 -1.75
C LYS A 910 -25.03 1.35 -3.21
N GLU A 911 -24.92 2.51 -3.85
CA GLU A 911 -25.31 2.70 -5.24
C GLU A 911 -24.61 1.72 -6.20
N ALA A 912 -23.34 1.43 -5.95
CA ALA A 912 -22.52 0.50 -6.73
C ALA A 912 -23.01 -0.97 -6.69
N ASP A 913 -23.81 -1.36 -5.70
CA ASP A 913 -24.28 -2.74 -5.51
C ASP A 913 -25.71 -2.95 -6.00
N ARG A 914 -26.47 -1.86 -6.21
CA ARG A 914 -27.86 -1.91 -6.71
C ARG A 914 -28.01 -2.65 -8.05
N PRO A 915 -27.10 -2.52 -9.04
CA PRO A 915 -27.19 -3.28 -10.28
C PRO A 915 -27.09 -4.80 -10.07
N LEU A 916 -26.27 -5.25 -9.11
CA LEU A 916 -26.14 -6.67 -8.77
C LEU A 916 -27.42 -7.19 -8.10
N VAL A 917 -28.03 -6.38 -7.23
CA VAL A 917 -29.32 -6.70 -6.62
C VAL A 917 -30.42 -6.82 -7.68
N ASP A 918 -30.46 -5.91 -8.65
CA ASP A 918 -31.43 -5.93 -9.74
C ASP A 918 -31.25 -7.16 -10.66
N GLU A 919 -30.00 -7.53 -10.95
CA GLU A 919 -29.71 -8.76 -11.69
C GLU A 919 -30.17 -10.00 -10.92
N LEU A 920 -29.83 -10.11 -9.64
CA LEU A 920 -30.23 -11.24 -8.82
C LEU A 920 -31.76 -11.35 -8.72
N ALA A 921 -32.45 -10.22 -8.57
CA ALA A 921 -33.90 -10.17 -8.51
C ALA A 921 -34.57 -10.64 -9.82
N ARG A 922 -33.93 -10.45 -10.99
CA ARG A 922 -34.43 -10.98 -12.26
C ARG A 922 -34.35 -12.52 -12.35
N GLN A 923 -33.44 -13.13 -11.60
CA GLN A 923 -33.28 -14.59 -11.61
C GLN A 923 -34.29 -15.30 -10.69
N ARG A 924 -35.04 -14.57 -9.86
CA ARG A 924 -35.97 -15.09 -8.83
C ARG A 924 -36.87 -16.21 -9.35
N ASP A 925 -37.62 -15.96 -10.42
CA ASP A 925 -38.62 -16.92 -10.92
C ASP A 925 -37.99 -18.12 -11.65
N SER A 926 -36.73 -17.99 -12.07
CA SER A 926 -35.98 -19.06 -12.75
C SER A 926 -35.15 -19.93 -11.80
N ILE A 927 -34.98 -19.51 -10.53
CA ILE A 927 -34.01 -20.13 -9.61
C ILE A 927 -34.32 -21.60 -9.34
N ARG A 928 -35.61 -21.94 -9.24
CA ARG A 928 -36.06 -23.32 -8.98
C ARG A 928 -35.68 -24.27 -10.13
N GLU A 929 -35.97 -23.88 -11.36
CA GLU A 929 -35.65 -24.71 -12.53
C GLU A 929 -34.14 -24.81 -12.75
N ARG A 930 -33.39 -23.75 -12.45
CA ARG A 930 -31.92 -23.79 -12.46
C ARG A 930 -31.38 -24.76 -11.42
N LEU A 931 -31.84 -24.69 -10.17
CA LEU A 931 -31.41 -25.60 -9.10
C LEU A 931 -31.77 -27.06 -9.42
N ARG A 932 -32.95 -27.31 -10.00
CA ARG A 932 -33.33 -28.65 -10.47
C ARG A 932 -32.41 -29.15 -11.58
N GLY A 933 -32.07 -28.30 -12.56
CA GLY A 933 -31.18 -28.66 -13.67
C GLY A 933 -29.70 -28.87 -13.29
N LEU A 934 -29.30 -28.55 -12.06
CA LEU A 934 -27.96 -28.83 -11.52
C LEU A 934 -27.84 -30.25 -10.96
N LEU A 935 -28.95 -30.90 -10.60
CA LEU A 935 -28.95 -32.22 -9.98
C LEU A 935 -29.53 -33.27 -10.96
N HIS A 936 -28.72 -34.24 -11.38
CA HIS A 936 -29.19 -35.33 -12.26
C HIS A 936 -29.97 -36.39 -11.47
N GLU A 937 -31.07 -36.91 -12.03
CA GLU A 937 -31.93 -37.93 -11.37
C GLU A 937 -31.22 -39.27 -11.16
N ASP A 938 -30.22 -39.61 -11.98
CA ASP A 938 -29.37 -40.80 -11.86
C ASP A 938 -28.15 -40.59 -10.94
N GLY A 939 -28.11 -39.48 -10.18
CA GLY A 939 -26.96 -39.03 -9.38
C GLY A 939 -26.59 -39.94 -8.21
N GLY A 940 -26.01 -41.11 -8.52
CA GLY A 940 -25.39 -42.00 -7.55
C GLY A 940 -24.23 -41.31 -6.85
N GLY A 941 -24.38 -41.11 -5.54
CA GLY A 941 -23.36 -40.56 -4.66
C GLY A 941 -23.69 -40.88 -3.21
N LEU A 942 -22.74 -40.61 -2.32
CA LEU A 942 -22.90 -40.87 -0.89
C LEU A 942 -22.92 -39.56 -0.08
N ASN A 943 -23.79 -39.52 0.92
CA ASN A 943 -23.74 -38.55 2.01
C ASN A 943 -22.79 -39.07 3.08
N ILE A 944 -21.85 -38.23 3.49
CA ILE A 944 -20.87 -38.54 4.54
C ILE A 944 -20.93 -37.51 5.67
N ARG A 945 -20.33 -37.83 6.81
CA ARG A 945 -19.94 -36.78 7.76
C ARG A 945 -18.94 -35.86 7.07
N HIS A 946 -19.04 -34.58 7.35
CA HIS A 946 -18.31 -33.51 6.67
C HIS A 946 -18.02 -32.40 7.69
N HIS A 947 -17.14 -31.46 7.34
CA HIS A 947 -16.75 -30.37 8.23
C HIS A 947 -17.89 -29.37 8.45
N GLY A 948 -18.66 -29.04 7.40
CA GLY A 948 -19.91 -28.28 7.52
C GLY A 948 -19.79 -26.76 7.62
N ASP A 949 -18.57 -26.23 7.79
CA ASP A 949 -18.24 -24.81 7.63
C ASP A 949 -16.76 -24.63 7.24
N PHE A 950 -16.37 -25.29 6.15
CA PHE A 950 -14.98 -25.31 5.73
C PHE A 950 -14.61 -24.07 4.91
N HIS A 951 -13.59 -23.33 5.37
CA HIS A 951 -13.05 -22.13 4.70
C HIS A 951 -11.56 -21.96 5.03
N LEU A 952 -10.86 -21.01 4.39
CA LEU A 952 -9.41 -20.81 4.56
C LEU A 952 -8.98 -20.53 6.01
N GLY A 953 -9.89 -20.04 6.86
CA GLY A 953 -9.63 -19.79 8.28
C GLY A 953 -9.62 -21.06 9.15
N GLN A 954 -10.18 -22.17 8.63
CA GLN A 954 -10.19 -23.49 9.29
C GLN A 954 -9.02 -24.38 8.85
N MET A 955 -7.96 -23.75 8.36
CA MET A 955 -6.76 -24.40 7.87
C MET A 955 -5.54 -23.78 8.53
N LEU A 956 -4.63 -24.61 9.03
CA LEU A 956 -3.33 -24.17 9.54
C LEU A 956 -2.24 -24.55 8.54
N ILE A 957 -1.36 -23.60 8.22
CA ILE A 957 -0.20 -23.85 7.36
C ILE A 957 0.96 -24.34 8.22
N VAL A 958 1.44 -25.55 7.93
CA VAL A 958 2.49 -26.25 8.70
C VAL A 958 3.62 -26.62 7.75
N LYS A 959 4.67 -25.80 7.72
CA LYS A 959 5.75 -25.87 6.72
C LYS A 959 5.15 -25.84 5.30
N ASP A 960 5.25 -26.95 4.56
CA ASP A 960 4.74 -27.11 3.21
C ASP A 960 3.41 -27.91 3.16
N ASP A 961 2.77 -28.15 4.32
CA ASP A 961 1.55 -28.95 4.46
C ASP A 961 0.41 -28.18 5.14
N VAL A 962 -0.79 -28.76 5.13
CA VAL A 962 -2.03 -28.15 5.63
C VAL A 962 -2.67 -29.06 6.68
N PHE A 963 -3.11 -28.47 7.79
CA PHE A 963 -3.90 -29.13 8.82
C PHE A 963 -5.31 -28.51 8.87
N ILE A 964 -6.34 -29.34 8.98
CA ILE A 964 -7.74 -28.93 9.04
C ILE A 964 -8.19 -28.93 10.50
N ILE A 965 -8.90 -27.88 10.94
CA ILE A 965 -9.30 -27.67 12.34
C ILE A 965 -10.78 -27.27 12.47
N ASP A 966 -11.31 -27.26 13.69
CA ASP A 966 -12.65 -26.74 14.05
C ASP A 966 -13.84 -27.42 13.35
N PHE A 967 -14.00 -28.73 13.61
CA PHE A 967 -15.10 -29.55 13.10
C PHE A 967 -16.46 -29.29 13.81
N GLU A 968 -16.66 -28.08 14.34
CA GLU A 968 -17.90 -27.70 15.04
C GLU A 968 -19.08 -27.51 14.07
N GLY A 969 -18.79 -27.18 12.80
CA GLY A 969 -19.76 -26.84 11.75
C GLY A 969 -20.39 -25.46 11.94
N GLU A 970 -21.31 -25.08 11.05
CA GLU A 970 -21.89 -23.73 11.00
C GLU A 970 -22.60 -23.34 12.33
N PRO A 971 -22.13 -22.30 13.06
CA PRO A 971 -22.61 -21.97 14.41
C PRO A 971 -24.10 -21.63 14.53
N ARG A 972 -24.77 -21.24 13.44
CA ARG A 972 -26.21 -20.93 13.42
C ARG A 972 -27.11 -22.16 13.39
N ARG A 973 -26.56 -23.33 13.06
CA ARG A 973 -27.31 -24.59 13.00
C ARG A 973 -27.33 -25.28 14.35
N THR A 974 -28.38 -26.04 14.63
CA THR A 974 -28.46 -26.90 15.83
C THR A 974 -27.43 -28.03 15.75
N GLN A 975 -27.00 -28.60 16.89
CA GLN A 975 -26.08 -29.77 16.88
C GLN A 975 -26.59 -30.90 15.99
N THR A 976 -27.88 -31.22 16.03
CA THR A 976 -28.49 -32.26 15.19
C THR A 976 -28.35 -31.96 13.70
N GLU A 977 -28.47 -30.69 13.28
CA GLU A 977 -28.28 -30.28 11.89
C GLU A 977 -26.81 -30.33 11.47
N ARG A 978 -25.88 -29.93 12.36
CA ARG A 978 -24.43 -30.02 12.11
C ARG A 978 -23.95 -31.47 12.04
N ARG A 979 -24.68 -32.40 12.67
CA ARG A 979 -24.44 -33.85 12.61
C ARG A 979 -24.96 -34.53 11.34
N ARG A 980 -25.78 -33.87 10.52
CA ARG A 980 -26.33 -34.49 9.30
C ARG A 980 -25.21 -34.83 8.31
N LYS A 981 -25.36 -35.96 7.62
CA LYS A 981 -24.49 -36.32 6.51
C LYS A 981 -24.89 -35.54 5.25
N ALA A 982 -23.92 -35.15 4.44
CA ALA A 982 -24.12 -34.41 3.20
C ALA A 982 -23.05 -34.81 2.16
N PRO A 983 -23.22 -34.45 0.88
CA PRO A 983 -22.20 -34.70 -0.13
C PRO A 983 -20.92 -33.90 0.17
N ALA A 984 -19.77 -34.49 -0.14
CA ALA A 984 -18.45 -33.86 -0.02
C ALA A 984 -18.35 -32.51 -0.77
N ALA A 985 -19.17 -32.32 -1.81
CA ALA A 985 -19.29 -31.06 -2.55
C ALA A 985 -19.62 -29.84 -1.68
N ARG A 986 -20.24 -30.04 -0.52
CA ARG A 986 -20.57 -28.96 0.41
C ARG A 986 -19.33 -28.29 1.02
N ASP A 987 -18.34 -29.06 1.47
CA ASP A 987 -17.08 -28.52 2.02
C ASP A 987 -16.22 -27.91 0.91
N VAL A 988 -16.18 -28.56 -0.26
CA VAL A 988 -15.47 -28.05 -1.45
C VAL A 988 -16.03 -26.69 -1.88
N ALA A 989 -17.37 -26.54 -1.88
CA ALA A 989 -18.02 -25.27 -2.18
C ALA A 989 -17.63 -24.18 -1.17
N GLY A 990 -17.60 -24.49 0.14
CA GLY A 990 -17.19 -23.56 1.19
C GLY A 990 -15.78 -22.99 0.98
N LEU A 991 -14.82 -23.85 0.64
CA LEU A 991 -13.45 -23.40 0.39
C LEU A 991 -13.33 -22.55 -0.89
N ILE A 992 -13.98 -22.94 -1.98
CA ILE A 992 -13.99 -22.15 -3.22
C ILE A 992 -14.61 -20.77 -2.98
N ARG A 993 -15.70 -20.70 -2.20
CA ARG A 993 -16.28 -19.42 -1.78
C ARG A 993 -15.27 -18.59 -0.99
N SER A 994 -14.53 -19.19 -0.07
CA SER A 994 -13.48 -18.52 0.70
C SER A 994 -12.36 -17.96 -0.18
N ILE A 995 -11.94 -18.68 -1.23
CA ILE A 995 -10.95 -18.19 -2.21
C ILE A 995 -11.49 -16.96 -2.95
N ASP A 996 -12.75 -16.97 -3.40
CA ASP A 996 -13.34 -15.81 -4.07
C ASP A 996 -13.52 -14.60 -3.14
N TYR A 997 -13.88 -14.84 -1.87
CA TYR A 997 -13.88 -13.82 -0.82
C TYR A 997 -12.50 -13.18 -0.64
N SER A 998 -11.44 -13.99 -0.66
CA SER A 998 -10.08 -13.51 -0.48
C SER A 998 -9.63 -12.57 -1.61
N ALA A 999 -9.93 -12.90 -2.87
CA ALA A 999 -9.63 -12.08 -4.04
C ALA A 999 -10.37 -10.73 -4.00
N THR A 1000 -11.66 -10.77 -3.67
CA THR A 1000 -12.48 -9.56 -3.63
C THR A 1000 -12.07 -8.64 -2.47
N ALA A 1001 -11.76 -9.21 -1.31
CA ALA A 1001 -11.23 -8.45 -0.17
C ALA A 1001 -9.89 -7.76 -0.51
N ALA A 1002 -9.03 -8.41 -1.30
CA ALA A 1002 -7.78 -7.80 -1.78
C ALA A 1002 -8.04 -6.66 -2.76
N LEU A 1003 -9.00 -6.82 -3.70
CA LEU A 1003 -9.39 -5.76 -4.62
C LEU A 1003 -9.94 -4.54 -3.87
N ASP A 1004 -10.85 -4.74 -2.92
CA ASP A 1004 -11.43 -3.64 -2.13
C ASP A 1004 -10.36 -2.88 -1.32
N ARG A 1005 -9.39 -3.59 -0.73
CA ARG A 1005 -8.25 -2.94 -0.06
C ARG A 1005 -7.37 -2.17 -1.03
N ALA A 1006 -7.13 -2.71 -2.22
CA ALA A 1006 -6.34 -2.06 -3.26
C ALA A 1006 -7.01 -0.76 -3.72
N LEU A 1007 -8.33 -0.79 -3.98
CA LEU A 1007 -9.13 0.35 -4.44
C LEU A 1007 -9.22 1.48 -3.41
N LYS A 1008 -9.21 1.16 -2.11
CA LYS A 1008 -9.11 2.18 -1.05
C LYS A 1008 -7.80 2.96 -1.08
N SER A 1009 -6.75 2.41 -1.67
CA SER A 1009 -5.41 3.01 -1.68
C SER A 1009 -5.13 3.78 -2.97
N SER A 1010 -5.58 3.25 -4.12
CA SER A 1010 -5.42 3.87 -5.44
C SER A 1010 -6.44 3.27 -6.39
N PRO A 1011 -6.99 4.06 -7.34
CA PRO A 1011 -7.86 3.53 -8.39
C PRO A 1011 -7.21 2.39 -9.18
N ASP A 1012 -8.05 1.57 -9.79
CA ASP A 1012 -7.65 0.48 -10.70
C ASP A 1012 -7.62 1.01 -12.13
N ASP A 1013 -6.41 1.27 -12.64
CA ASP A 1013 -6.20 1.79 -13.98
C ASP A 1013 -6.70 0.78 -15.02
N GLN A 1014 -7.81 1.14 -15.69
CA GLN A 1014 -8.45 0.34 -16.75
C GLN A 1014 -8.90 -1.07 -16.34
N GLY A 1015 -9.09 -1.35 -15.05
CA GLY A 1015 -9.58 -2.65 -14.57
C GLY A 1015 -8.52 -3.76 -14.53
N LYS A 1016 -7.23 -3.41 -14.66
CA LYS A 1016 -6.12 -4.36 -14.72
C LYS A 1016 -6.05 -5.24 -13.47
N LEU A 1017 -6.20 -4.66 -12.28
CA LEU A 1017 -6.12 -5.40 -11.02
C LEU A 1017 -7.30 -6.35 -10.85
N ALA A 1018 -8.50 -5.89 -11.20
CA ALA A 1018 -9.69 -6.75 -11.19
C ALA A 1018 -9.49 -8.00 -12.07
N SER A 1019 -8.99 -7.83 -13.30
CA SER A 1019 -8.72 -8.96 -14.20
C SER A 1019 -7.60 -9.88 -13.68
N ALA A 1020 -6.53 -9.34 -13.09
CA ALA A 1020 -5.43 -10.13 -12.55
C ALA A 1020 -5.86 -10.97 -11.34
N LEU A 1021 -6.65 -10.40 -10.43
CA LEU A 1021 -7.21 -11.10 -9.26
C LEU A 1021 -8.24 -12.16 -9.66
N GLU A 1022 -9.03 -11.90 -10.71
CA GLU A 1022 -9.90 -12.92 -11.31
C GLU A 1022 -9.11 -14.10 -11.88
N ALA A 1023 -8.04 -13.83 -12.64
CA ALA A 1023 -7.15 -14.87 -13.15
C ALA A 1023 -6.50 -15.69 -12.02
N TRP A 1024 -6.05 -15.01 -10.95
CA TRP A 1024 -5.52 -15.69 -9.75
C TRP A 1024 -6.56 -16.60 -9.08
N ARG A 1025 -7.78 -16.11 -8.89
CA ARG A 1025 -8.89 -16.89 -8.30
C ARG A 1025 -9.13 -18.16 -9.11
N ASN A 1026 -9.25 -18.01 -10.43
CA ASN A 1026 -9.53 -19.14 -11.33
C ASN A 1026 -8.39 -20.18 -11.28
N ARG A 1027 -7.12 -19.75 -11.28
CA ARG A 1027 -5.96 -20.65 -11.15
C ARG A 1027 -5.91 -21.35 -9.79
N SER A 1028 -6.20 -20.63 -8.70
CA SER A 1028 -6.20 -21.20 -7.35
C SER A 1028 -7.31 -22.25 -7.17
N THR A 1029 -8.52 -21.95 -7.65
CA THR A 1029 -9.64 -22.90 -7.66
C THR A 1029 -9.33 -24.12 -8.53
N ALA A 1030 -8.71 -23.94 -9.70
CA ALA A 1030 -8.31 -25.04 -10.58
C ALA A 1030 -7.24 -25.94 -9.94
N ALA A 1031 -6.21 -25.36 -9.31
CA ALA A 1031 -5.16 -26.11 -8.61
C ALA A 1031 -5.74 -26.94 -7.44
N PHE A 1032 -6.62 -26.34 -6.64
CA PHE A 1032 -7.33 -27.01 -5.57
C PHE A 1032 -8.20 -28.17 -6.09
N LEU A 1033 -9.07 -27.92 -7.07
CA LEU A 1033 -9.97 -28.95 -7.62
C LEU A 1033 -9.21 -30.05 -8.36
N GLY A 1034 -8.13 -29.72 -9.05
CA GLY A 1034 -7.26 -30.69 -9.73
C GLY A 1034 -6.69 -31.69 -8.74
N ALA A 1035 -5.99 -31.20 -7.71
CA ALA A 1035 -5.40 -32.05 -6.69
C ALA A 1035 -6.43 -32.81 -5.85
N TYR A 1036 -7.60 -32.20 -5.58
CA TYR A 1036 -8.72 -32.87 -4.91
C TYR A 1036 -9.23 -34.06 -5.70
N ARG A 1037 -9.44 -33.91 -7.02
CA ARG A 1037 -9.89 -35.00 -7.90
C ARG A 1037 -8.84 -36.09 -8.06
N GLU A 1038 -7.57 -35.71 -8.22
CA GLU A 1038 -6.45 -36.67 -8.32
C GLU A 1038 -6.29 -37.52 -7.05
N SER A 1039 -6.56 -36.93 -5.88
CA SER A 1039 -6.44 -37.59 -4.59
C SER A 1039 -7.71 -38.32 -4.14
N MET A 1040 -8.85 -38.09 -4.81
CA MET A 1040 -10.12 -38.73 -4.48
C MET A 1040 -10.15 -40.17 -4.98
N THR A 1041 -9.89 -41.12 -4.09
CA THR A 1041 -9.84 -42.56 -4.42
C THR A 1041 -11.20 -43.25 -4.44
N ASP A 1042 -12.23 -42.65 -3.82
CA ASP A 1042 -13.60 -43.20 -3.80
C ASP A 1042 -14.52 -42.42 -4.74
N THR A 1043 -14.79 -42.99 -5.91
CA THR A 1043 -15.66 -42.40 -6.94
C THR A 1043 -17.14 -42.33 -6.55
N ARG A 1044 -17.53 -42.89 -5.38
CA ARG A 1044 -18.89 -42.76 -4.83
C ARG A 1044 -19.05 -41.46 -4.04
N LEU A 1045 -17.96 -40.86 -3.57
CA LEU A 1045 -17.96 -39.58 -2.85
C LEU A 1045 -17.93 -38.37 -3.79
N TRP A 1046 -17.43 -38.57 -5.00
CA TRP A 1046 -17.36 -37.54 -6.03
C TRP A 1046 -17.71 -38.14 -7.41
N PRO A 1047 -18.72 -37.61 -8.13
CA PRO A 1047 -19.13 -38.19 -9.40
C PRO A 1047 -18.00 -38.25 -10.43
N GLY A 1048 -17.84 -39.38 -11.11
CA GLY A 1048 -16.86 -39.54 -12.19
C GLY A 1048 -17.24 -38.80 -13.49
N ASN A 1049 -18.53 -38.50 -13.70
CA ASN A 1049 -18.97 -37.64 -14.79
C ASN A 1049 -18.70 -36.16 -14.44
N PRO A 1050 -17.87 -35.44 -15.22
CA PRO A 1050 -17.57 -34.03 -14.98
C PRO A 1050 -18.80 -33.12 -14.93
N GLU A 1051 -19.83 -33.41 -15.72
CA GLU A 1051 -21.07 -32.61 -15.75
C GLU A 1051 -21.88 -32.79 -14.47
N ALA A 1052 -21.99 -34.02 -13.97
CA ALA A 1052 -22.66 -34.33 -12.71
C ALA A 1052 -21.88 -33.79 -11.49
N ALA A 1053 -20.54 -33.87 -11.54
CA ALA A 1053 -19.66 -33.30 -10.52
C ALA A 1053 -19.71 -31.77 -10.49
N GLY A 1054 -19.79 -31.13 -11.67
CA GLY A 1054 -19.98 -29.68 -11.78
C GLY A 1054 -21.35 -29.27 -11.25
N GLY A 1055 -22.41 -29.96 -11.65
CA GLY A 1055 -23.78 -29.67 -11.22
C GLY A 1055 -23.96 -29.73 -9.69
N ILE A 1056 -23.48 -30.80 -9.04
CA ILE A 1056 -23.58 -30.91 -7.57
C ILE A 1056 -22.73 -29.84 -6.85
N LEU A 1057 -21.55 -29.49 -7.39
CA LEU A 1057 -20.71 -28.44 -6.82
C LEU A 1057 -21.37 -27.06 -6.94
N ASP A 1058 -21.89 -26.72 -8.11
CA ASP A 1058 -22.59 -25.46 -8.37
C ASP A 1058 -23.83 -25.31 -7.49
N PHE A 1059 -24.55 -26.42 -7.24
CA PHE A 1059 -25.69 -26.43 -6.31
C PHE A 1059 -25.27 -25.99 -4.90
N PHE A 1060 -24.19 -26.56 -4.35
CA PHE A 1060 -23.71 -26.21 -3.02
C PHE A 1060 -22.98 -24.85 -2.98
N LEU A 1061 -22.38 -24.41 -4.08
CA LEU A 1061 -21.86 -23.04 -4.23
C LEU A 1061 -22.99 -22.00 -4.14
N LEU A 1062 -24.12 -22.25 -4.79
CA LEU A 1062 -25.31 -21.40 -4.68
C LEU A 1062 -25.90 -21.43 -3.26
N GLU A 1063 -26.03 -22.60 -2.64
CA GLU A 1063 -26.50 -22.71 -1.25
C GLU A 1063 -25.64 -21.85 -0.30
N LYS A 1064 -24.31 -21.99 -0.37
CA LYS A 1064 -23.40 -21.21 0.48
C LYS A 1064 -23.45 -19.72 0.16
N ALA A 1065 -23.53 -19.35 -1.13
CA ALA A 1065 -23.59 -17.94 -1.52
C ALA A 1065 -24.89 -17.25 -1.03
N PHE A 1066 -26.05 -17.92 -1.09
CA PHE A 1066 -27.28 -17.37 -0.50
C PHE A 1066 -27.18 -17.23 1.02
N TYR A 1067 -26.50 -18.17 1.69
CA TYR A 1067 -26.21 -18.07 3.11
C TYR A 1067 -25.35 -16.86 3.46
N GLU A 1068 -24.30 -16.64 2.68
CA GLU A 1068 -23.38 -15.50 2.80
C GLU A 1068 -24.12 -14.16 2.61
N ILE A 1069 -25.02 -14.06 1.62
CA ILE A 1069 -25.85 -12.85 1.41
C ILE A 1069 -26.66 -12.52 2.66
N GLU A 1070 -27.38 -13.49 3.23
CA GLU A 1070 -28.18 -13.27 4.44
C GLU A 1070 -27.30 -12.88 5.64
N TYR A 1071 -26.14 -13.53 5.77
CA TYR A 1071 -25.16 -13.25 6.83
C TYR A 1071 -24.67 -11.81 6.75
N GLU A 1072 -24.15 -11.39 5.59
CA GLU A 1072 -23.54 -10.07 5.42
C GLU A 1072 -24.59 -8.96 5.52
N LEU A 1073 -25.80 -9.19 5.01
CA LEU A 1073 -26.91 -8.24 5.13
C LEU A 1073 -27.28 -7.96 6.60
N ALA A 1074 -27.09 -8.94 7.49
CA ALA A 1074 -27.41 -8.81 8.91
C ALA A 1074 -26.25 -8.26 9.77
N HIS A 1075 -24.98 -8.46 9.36
CA HIS A 1075 -23.82 -8.18 10.22
C HIS A 1075 -22.80 -7.21 9.60
N ARG A 1076 -22.59 -7.25 8.29
CA ARG A 1076 -21.59 -6.42 7.58
C ARG A 1076 -22.12 -6.01 6.19
N PRO A 1077 -23.10 -5.09 6.10
CA PRO A 1077 -23.69 -4.71 4.82
C PRO A 1077 -22.68 -4.19 3.79
N ASP A 1078 -21.54 -3.68 4.26
CA ASP A 1078 -20.43 -3.22 3.41
C ASP A 1078 -19.78 -4.32 2.56
N TRP A 1079 -19.92 -5.59 2.94
CA TRP A 1079 -19.31 -6.76 2.27
C TRP A 1079 -20.30 -7.49 1.35
N LEU A 1080 -21.54 -7.00 1.23
CA LEU A 1080 -22.62 -7.67 0.49
C LEU A 1080 -22.33 -7.88 -1.00
N ARG A 1081 -21.49 -7.02 -1.60
CA ARG A 1081 -21.07 -7.12 -3.00
C ARG A 1081 -20.44 -8.48 -3.34
N VAL A 1082 -19.68 -9.05 -2.42
CA VAL A 1082 -18.90 -10.28 -2.63
C VAL A 1082 -19.81 -11.48 -2.95
N PRO A 1083 -20.76 -11.87 -2.09
CA PRO A 1083 -21.62 -12.99 -2.38
C PRO A 1083 -22.63 -12.69 -3.50
N LEU A 1084 -23.04 -11.43 -3.72
CA LEU A 1084 -23.88 -11.04 -4.87
C LEU A 1084 -23.18 -11.30 -6.21
N ALA A 1085 -21.94 -10.84 -6.37
CA ALA A 1085 -21.16 -11.07 -7.58
C ALA A 1085 -20.88 -12.57 -7.77
N GLY A 1086 -20.64 -13.31 -6.68
CA GLY A 1086 -20.49 -14.76 -6.68
C GLY A 1086 -21.71 -15.49 -7.25
N VAL A 1087 -22.91 -15.20 -6.75
CA VAL A 1087 -24.16 -15.82 -7.24
C VAL A 1087 -24.36 -15.53 -8.73
N ILE A 1088 -24.22 -14.27 -9.15
CA ILE A 1088 -24.43 -13.88 -10.56
C ILE A 1088 -23.47 -14.63 -11.48
N ARG A 1089 -22.21 -14.78 -11.06
CA ARG A 1089 -21.19 -15.51 -11.83
C ARG A 1089 -21.52 -17.00 -11.97
N ILE A 1090 -21.94 -17.66 -10.89
CA ILE A 1090 -22.32 -19.08 -10.93
C ILE A 1090 -23.55 -19.26 -11.84
N LEU A 1091 -24.52 -18.33 -11.78
CA LEU A 1091 -25.72 -18.39 -12.62
C LEU A 1091 -25.44 -18.06 -14.10
N SER A 1092 -24.39 -17.29 -14.43
CA SER A 1092 -24.07 -16.87 -15.80
C SER A 1092 -23.16 -17.85 -16.56
N GLN A 1093 -22.29 -18.60 -15.88
CA GLN A 1093 -21.35 -19.54 -16.52
C GLN A 1093 -22.02 -20.65 -17.35
N ARG A 1094 -23.25 -21.07 -17.02
CA ARG A 1094 -24.01 -22.08 -17.79
C ARG A 1094 -24.91 -21.52 -18.89
N SER A 1095 -25.12 -20.21 -18.98
CA SER A 1095 -25.90 -19.61 -20.08
C SER A 1095 -25.14 -19.59 -21.41
N GLN A 1096 -23.81 -19.81 -21.41
CA GLN A 1096 -22.98 -19.87 -22.61
C GLN A 1096 -22.82 -21.29 -23.20
N GLU A 1097 -23.11 -22.35 -22.44
CA GLU A 1097 -23.00 -23.74 -22.90
C GLU A 1097 -24.28 -24.28 -23.58
N VAL A 1098 -25.39 -23.53 -23.57
CA VAL A 1098 -26.69 -23.91 -24.16
C VAL A 1098 -27.02 -23.06 -25.41
N THR A 1099 -26.02 -22.43 -26.03
CA THR A 1099 -26.16 -21.70 -27.31
C THR A 1099 -25.31 -22.30 -28.42
#